data_AF-A0A2H0Q605-F1
#
_entry.id   AF-A0A2H0Q605-F1
#
_cell.length_a   1.000
_cell.length_b   1.000
_cell.length_c   1.000
_cell.angle_alpha   90.00
_cell.angle_beta   90.00
_cell.angle_gamma   90.00
#
_symmetry.space_group_name_H-M   'P 1'
#
loop_
_entity.id
_entity.type
_entity.pdbx_description
1 polymer ?
#
loop_
_entity_poly.entity_id
_entity_poly.type
_entity_poly.pdbx_seq_one_letter_code
_entity_poly.pdbx_strand_id
1 'polypeptide(L)'
;MRILIAVVLTVISFDWSLRANERDVAVLWDNSELDSISYTQSLVHRKLEVLLNHYGFKAVYFDIHDKKFSTNSVDPKKFYALITWFSDDETSNVRSIRSLYREWFKSKKKVISMGQMGIYYDDNDKNYDLKDINETLKLVNLEFEDIQYESPLGLKTVILGDTKNVEFERDFKFEVPAVKVFKSLSPKNTILVNIKDSINGRESPAILYNDSFFMVYAGLDIFNNPLKGFTQWRVNPFFMMKWLLKELLTPIPDTTTINGKRILYSHVDGDAFINISDIDRTSTSGEVLLKEVLEKYRIPTTISFIAAEMDLKYLGKTNYINVAKKIASKSYVELASHTYFHPLSWEKIPPKFEIDAYLDNPSLYKGGPILAYQPKDKELNFEREIKGSLDFINDEIAPKDKQSNFVLWSGSCVPSKEAMQVIKKYNFKNMNGGDSRFDKKFPSYSHLMPLYRSVDGMIQYYSSNTNEILYTNNWTGPYSGFSDVIETFENTEFPVRIKPINIYYHFYSAEKRSSLNALLTVYDWTKKQEYFPIFSSTYPDIVDGFIGAEISTINDSYSIKNVGKLKTFRVDSKNHYPDYKRSGNILGHRIVNDSLYLFLGSKDETILTLTTEKPNQLYMVWSDFDFDQAFLKKERIILKGKSLKNKKMKFFVGKNRKFINNDQISSISYEDEFAVLEFKSLEIDLTLELMQ
;
A
#
# COMPACT_ATOMS: atom_id res chain seq x y z
N MET A 1 -4.10 64.96 -29.03
CA MET A 1 -3.13 64.38 -28.09
C MET A 1 -3.92 63.53 -27.10
N ARG A 2 -4.03 62.22 -27.33
CA ARG A 2 -4.81 61.28 -26.51
C ARG A 2 -3.86 60.64 -25.48
N ILE A 3 -4.15 60.82 -24.19
CA ILE A 3 -3.39 60.24 -23.08
C ILE A 3 -3.85 58.79 -22.91
N LEU A 4 -2.94 57.85 -23.16
CA LEU A 4 -3.13 56.43 -22.91
C LEU A 4 -2.87 56.17 -21.42
N ILE A 5 -3.90 55.76 -20.68
CA ILE A 5 -3.75 55.27 -19.30
C ILE A 5 -3.28 53.82 -19.40
N ALA A 6 -1.99 53.58 -19.12
CA ALA A 6 -1.45 52.25 -18.97
C ALA A 6 -1.85 51.69 -17.59
N VAL A 7 -2.81 50.76 -17.59
CA VAL A 7 -3.12 49.94 -16.41
C VAL A 7 -2.01 48.91 -16.27
N VAL A 8 -1.14 49.08 -15.28
CA VAL A 8 -0.17 48.07 -14.87
C VAL A 8 -0.95 46.98 -14.14
N LEU A 9 -1.30 45.92 -14.87
CA LEU A 9 -1.74 44.65 -14.29
C LEU A 9 -0.51 43.97 -13.69
N THR A 10 -0.31 44.14 -12.39
CA THR A 10 0.55 43.25 -11.59
C THR A 10 -0.09 41.87 -11.60
N VAL A 11 0.36 41.02 -12.53
CA VAL A 11 0.13 39.59 -12.46
C VAL A 11 0.88 39.10 -11.23
N ILE A 12 0.16 38.94 -10.11
CA ILE A 12 0.62 38.13 -8.99
C ILE A 12 0.63 36.70 -9.52
N SER A 13 1.78 36.27 -10.05
CA SER A 13 2.07 34.87 -10.25
C SER A 13 2.00 34.22 -8.87
N PHE A 14 0.89 33.55 -8.56
CA PHE A 14 0.84 32.64 -7.43
C PHE A 14 1.88 31.56 -7.72
N ASP A 15 2.99 31.62 -6.99
CA ASP A 15 4.00 30.59 -7.00
C ASP A 15 3.39 29.32 -6.39
N TRP A 16 2.86 28.46 -7.26
CA TRP A 16 2.29 27.17 -6.91
C TRP A 16 3.36 26.15 -6.46
N SER A 17 4.64 26.53 -6.41
CA SER A 17 5.77 25.60 -6.32
C SER A 17 6.46 25.48 -4.96
N LEU A 18 5.97 26.14 -3.90
CA LEU A 18 6.66 26.13 -2.58
C LEU A 18 5.72 25.97 -1.38
N ARG A 19 4.78 25.03 -1.45
CA ARG A 19 4.36 24.34 -0.21
C ARG A 19 5.22 23.09 -0.10
N ALA A 20 6.02 22.99 0.95
CA ALA A 20 6.62 21.73 1.36
C ALA A 20 5.51 20.68 1.32
N ASN A 21 5.67 19.61 0.54
CA ASN A 21 4.66 18.58 0.51
C ASN A 21 4.76 17.87 1.87
N GLU A 22 3.88 18.20 2.81
CA GLU A 22 4.00 17.81 4.23
C GLU A 22 4.00 16.29 4.45
N ARG A 23 3.84 15.51 3.39
CA ARG A 23 3.79 14.04 3.42
C ARG A 23 4.88 13.37 2.57
N ASP A 24 5.64 14.09 1.76
CA ASP A 24 6.69 13.48 0.93
C ASP A 24 7.95 13.27 1.77
N VAL A 25 8.44 12.03 1.82
CA VAL A 25 9.73 11.68 2.44
C VAL A 25 10.74 11.33 1.36
N ALA A 26 11.92 11.94 1.44
CA ALA A 26 13.00 11.61 0.53
C ALA A 26 13.67 10.31 0.96
N VAL A 27 13.86 9.39 0.04
CA VAL A 27 14.50 8.10 0.26
C VAL A 27 15.72 8.02 -0.64
N LEU A 28 16.90 7.87 -0.04
CA LEU A 28 18.11 7.53 -0.79
C LEU A 28 18.23 6.01 -0.89
N TRP A 29 18.64 5.54 -2.04
CA TRP A 29 19.00 4.15 -2.28
C TRP A 29 20.21 4.08 -3.20
N ASP A 30 20.93 2.97 -3.10
CA ASP A 30 22.08 2.66 -3.92
C ASP A 30 21.71 1.55 -4.91
N ASN A 31 21.87 1.83 -6.21
CA ASN A 31 21.57 0.86 -7.25
C ASN A 31 22.64 -0.23 -7.41
N SER A 32 23.85 0.01 -6.91
CA SER A 32 24.98 -0.92 -7.00
C SER A 32 24.83 -2.09 -6.03
N GLU A 33 24.03 -1.91 -4.97
CA GLU A 33 23.67 -2.93 -3.98
C GLU A 33 22.64 -3.95 -4.50
N LEU A 34 22.07 -3.74 -5.70
CA LEU A 34 20.89 -4.48 -6.17
C LEU A 34 21.17 -5.22 -7.50
N ASP A 35 20.62 -6.43 -7.62
CA ASP A 35 20.68 -7.23 -8.86
C ASP A 35 19.95 -6.58 -10.05
N SER A 36 19.09 -5.59 -9.79
CA SER A 36 18.37 -4.83 -10.81
C SER A 36 18.37 -3.34 -10.48
N ILE A 37 18.50 -2.49 -11.50
CA ILE A 37 18.50 -1.03 -11.38
C ILE A 37 17.06 -0.52 -11.21
N SER A 38 16.44 -0.89 -10.09
CA SER A 38 15.08 -0.49 -9.75
C SER A 38 14.95 -0.26 -8.25
N TYR A 39 14.53 0.94 -7.87
CA TYR A 39 14.29 1.29 -6.47
C TYR A 39 13.26 0.38 -5.80
N THR A 40 12.42 -0.31 -6.58
CA THR A 40 11.44 -1.28 -6.07
C THR A 40 12.10 -2.48 -5.38
N GLN A 41 13.40 -2.72 -5.64
CA GLN A 41 14.21 -3.71 -4.93
C GLN A 41 14.95 -3.13 -3.71
N SER A 42 14.85 -1.83 -3.42
CA SER A 42 15.42 -1.26 -2.20
C SER A 42 14.73 -1.81 -0.95
N LEU A 43 15.45 -1.84 0.18
CA LEU A 43 14.87 -2.23 1.47
C LEU A 43 13.71 -1.32 1.88
N VAL A 44 13.82 -0.02 1.60
CA VAL A 44 12.75 0.94 1.92
C VAL A 44 11.46 0.59 1.18
N HIS A 45 11.50 0.36 -0.14
CA HIS A 45 10.28 0.02 -0.89
C HIS A 45 9.70 -1.33 -0.46
N ARG A 46 10.53 -2.36 -0.31
CA ARG A 46 10.08 -3.72 -0.01
C ARG A 46 9.65 -3.95 1.43
N LYS A 47 10.06 -3.07 2.37
CA LYS A 47 9.93 -3.30 3.82
C LYS A 47 9.27 -2.13 4.56
N LEU A 48 9.71 -0.90 4.32
CA LEU A 48 9.33 0.26 5.12
C LEU A 48 8.19 1.09 4.49
N GLU A 49 8.07 1.14 3.16
CA GLU A 49 7.13 2.05 2.49
C GLU A 49 5.67 1.75 2.82
N VAL A 50 5.31 0.48 3.05
CA VAL A 50 3.96 0.13 3.53
C VAL A 50 3.62 0.80 4.87
N LEU A 51 4.61 0.97 5.75
CA LEU A 51 4.45 1.62 7.05
C LEU A 51 4.44 3.14 6.87
N LEU A 52 5.25 3.68 5.96
CA LEU A 52 5.16 5.09 5.57
C LEU A 52 3.75 5.42 5.05
N ASN A 53 3.21 4.60 4.14
CA ASN A 53 1.86 4.77 3.62
C ASN A 53 0.82 4.66 4.74
N HIS A 54 0.96 3.69 5.65
CA HIS A 54 0.06 3.53 6.80
C HIS A 54 0.02 4.76 7.71
N TYR A 55 1.11 5.55 7.79
CA TYR A 55 1.18 6.81 8.53
C TYR A 55 0.97 8.06 7.67
N GLY A 56 0.52 7.90 6.42
CA GLY A 56 0.13 9.00 5.55
C GLY A 56 1.25 9.57 4.67
N PHE A 57 2.46 9.03 4.76
CA PHE A 57 3.64 9.48 4.01
C PHE A 57 3.75 8.83 2.62
N LYS A 58 4.39 9.56 1.70
CA LYS A 58 4.71 9.15 0.33
C LYS A 58 6.23 9.11 0.18
N ALA A 59 6.78 7.98 -0.25
CA ALA A 59 8.21 7.87 -0.52
C ALA A 59 8.56 8.44 -1.90
N VAL A 60 9.63 9.24 -1.95
CA VAL A 60 10.22 9.75 -3.20
C VAL A 60 11.67 9.30 -3.25
N TYR A 61 11.98 8.46 -4.24
CA TYR A 61 13.25 7.76 -4.34
C TYR A 61 14.29 8.54 -5.14
N PHE A 62 15.51 8.57 -4.63
CA PHE A 62 16.69 9.17 -5.24
C PHE A 62 17.82 8.15 -5.25
N ASP A 63 18.20 7.74 -6.45
CA ASP A 63 19.37 6.90 -6.66
C ASP A 63 20.63 7.76 -6.50
N ILE A 64 21.51 7.38 -5.59
CA ILE A 64 22.74 8.14 -5.33
C ILE A 64 23.72 8.11 -6.51
N HIS A 65 23.59 7.16 -7.44
CA HIS A 65 24.40 7.06 -8.66
C HIS A 65 23.72 7.68 -9.90
N ASP A 66 22.50 8.21 -9.79
CA ASP A 66 21.89 8.96 -10.89
C ASP A 66 22.71 10.23 -11.17
N LYS A 67 23.02 10.47 -12.44
CA LYS A 67 23.73 11.68 -12.89
C LYS A 67 23.00 12.98 -12.51
N LYS A 68 21.69 12.93 -12.26
CA LYS A 68 20.86 14.06 -11.82
C LYS A 68 20.84 14.22 -10.30
N PHE A 69 21.34 13.26 -9.55
CA PHE A 69 21.40 13.34 -8.10
C PHE A 69 22.29 14.50 -7.67
N SER A 70 21.75 15.36 -6.81
CA SER A 70 22.47 16.46 -6.19
C SER A 70 21.88 16.76 -4.82
N THR A 71 22.60 17.46 -3.95
CA THR A 71 22.06 17.87 -2.65
C THR A 71 20.79 18.72 -2.81
N ASN A 72 20.74 19.55 -3.85
CA ASN A 72 19.58 20.37 -4.21
C ASN A 72 18.34 19.57 -4.64
N SER A 73 18.49 18.33 -5.13
CA SER A 73 17.33 17.48 -5.46
C SER A 73 16.62 16.95 -4.21
N VAL A 74 17.31 16.94 -3.06
CA VAL A 74 16.82 16.40 -1.78
C VAL A 74 16.81 17.50 -0.71
N ASP A 75 16.16 18.62 -1.00
CA ASP A 75 16.12 19.80 -0.14
C ASP A 75 15.20 19.60 1.09
N PRO A 76 15.69 19.84 2.34
CA PRO A 76 14.89 19.78 3.57
C PRO A 76 13.66 20.71 3.60
N LYS A 77 13.59 21.71 2.72
CA LYS A 77 12.42 22.58 2.53
C LYS A 77 11.31 21.94 1.72
N LYS A 78 11.64 20.98 0.84
CA LYS A 78 10.66 20.31 -0.04
C LYS A 78 10.09 19.05 0.60
N PHE A 79 10.90 18.35 1.39
CA PHE A 79 10.57 17.07 1.98
C PHE A 79 10.30 17.16 3.49
N TYR A 80 9.46 16.25 3.97
CA TYR A 80 9.14 16.12 5.37
C TYR A 80 10.30 15.53 6.18
N ALA A 81 10.95 14.49 5.63
CA ALA A 81 12.07 13.79 6.24
C ALA A 81 13.00 13.18 5.18
N LEU A 82 14.21 12.81 5.61
CA LEU A 82 15.18 12.02 4.85
C LEU A 82 15.27 10.62 5.43
N ILE A 83 15.25 9.59 4.58
CA ILE A 83 15.43 8.20 4.95
C ILE A 83 16.57 7.62 4.13
N THR A 84 17.48 6.94 4.81
CA THR A 84 18.54 6.14 4.19
C THR A 84 18.47 4.73 4.75
N TRP A 85 18.62 3.73 3.88
CA TRP A 85 18.73 2.34 4.29
C TRP A 85 19.66 1.58 3.34
N PHE A 86 20.96 1.69 3.62
CA PHE A 86 22.00 1.05 2.83
C PHE A 86 22.42 -0.29 3.46
N SER A 87 22.82 -1.23 2.61
CA SER A 87 23.34 -2.53 3.00
C SER A 87 24.84 -2.52 3.29
N ASP A 88 25.59 -1.63 2.63
CA ASP A 88 27.02 -1.39 2.85
C ASP A 88 27.36 0.11 3.02
N ASP A 89 28.64 0.40 3.22
CA ASP A 89 29.16 1.76 3.41
C ASP A 89 30.11 2.19 2.25
N GLU A 90 30.11 1.45 1.13
CA GLU A 90 30.97 1.67 -0.03
C GLU A 90 30.20 2.42 -1.11
N THR A 91 30.60 3.65 -1.44
CA THR A 91 30.00 4.36 -2.57
C THR A 91 30.90 5.48 -3.12
N SER A 92 30.97 5.57 -4.44
CA SER A 92 31.62 6.67 -5.16
C SER A 92 31.01 8.05 -4.89
N ASN A 93 29.87 8.15 -4.20
CA ASN A 93 29.18 9.40 -3.87
C ASN A 93 29.26 9.82 -2.39
N VAL A 94 30.18 9.24 -1.60
CA VAL A 94 30.29 9.47 -0.15
C VAL A 94 30.36 10.95 0.25
N ARG A 95 31.06 11.79 -0.53
CA ARG A 95 31.16 13.24 -0.30
C ARG A 95 29.81 13.95 -0.44
N SER A 96 29.03 13.58 -1.45
CA SER A 96 27.69 14.11 -1.69
C SER A 96 26.73 13.71 -0.58
N ILE A 97 26.80 12.45 -0.13
CA ILE A 97 25.99 11.94 0.98
C ILE A 97 26.31 12.68 2.28
N ARG A 98 27.59 12.85 2.65
CA ARG A 98 28.00 13.62 3.83
C ARG A 98 27.53 15.07 3.75
N SER A 99 27.65 15.72 2.58
CA SER A 99 27.14 17.07 2.37
C SER A 99 25.63 17.15 2.59
N LEU A 100 24.89 16.19 2.07
CA LEU A 100 23.44 16.11 2.23
C LEU A 100 23.05 15.92 3.70
N TYR A 101 23.67 14.98 4.42
CA TYR A 101 23.44 14.82 5.86
C TYR A 101 23.70 16.12 6.62
N ARG A 102 24.79 16.85 6.32
CA ARG A 102 25.07 18.14 6.96
C ARG A 102 23.97 19.17 6.71
N GLU A 103 23.44 19.26 5.50
CA GLU A 103 22.32 20.16 5.17
C GLU A 103 21.07 19.80 5.99
N TRP A 104 20.72 18.51 6.02
CA TRP A 104 19.56 18.02 6.76
C TRP A 104 19.70 18.22 8.27
N PHE A 105 20.84 17.85 8.86
CA PHE A 105 21.10 18.05 10.29
C PHE A 105 21.09 19.53 10.68
N LYS A 106 21.68 20.43 9.87
CA LYS A 106 21.63 21.88 10.11
C LYS A 106 20.21 22.44 10.03
N SER A 107 19.36 21.88 9.16
CA SER A 107 17.95 22.27 9.05
C SER A 107 17.08 21.80 10.23
N LYS A 108 17.59 20.86 11.05
CA LYS A 108 16.87 20.18 12.15
C LYS A 108 15.62 19.41 11.69
N LYS A 109 15.50 19.12 10.40
CA LYS A 109 14.50 18.19 9.86
C LYS A 109 14.83 16.76 10.26
N LYS A 110 13.81 15.91 10.27
CA LYS A 110 13.94 14.52 10.70
C LYS A 110 14.72 13.71 9.66
N VAL A 111 15.67 12.94 10.15
CA VAL A 111 16.48 11.99 9.37
C VAL A 111 16.42 10.62 10.03
N ILE A 112 16.07 9.61 9.27
CA ILE A 112 16.16 8.19 9.66
C ILE A 112 17.32 7.57 8.89
N SER A 113 18.25 6.95 9.60
CA SER A 113 19.32 6.14 9.00
C SER A 113 19.26 4.74 9.56
N MET A 114 19.01 3.77 8.67
CA MET A 114 18.92 2.36 8.98
C MET A 114 20.00 1.60 8.23
N GLY A 115 20.45 0.48 8.78
CA GLY A 115 21.51 -0.28 8.15
C GLY A 115 22.85 0.43 8.29
N GLN A 116 23.54 0.57 7.17
CA GLN A 116 24.75 1.36 7.05
C GLN A 116 24.44 2.82 6.69
N MET A 117 25.36 3.74 7.00
CA MET A 117 25.12 5.16 6.83
C MET A 117 25.53 5.69 5.45
N GLY A 118 26.41 4.98 4.74
CA GLY A 118 26.94 5.38 3.43
C GLY A 118 27.90 6.57 3.50
N ILE A 119 28.58 6.78 4.65
CA ILE A 119 29.41 7.97 4.90
C ILE A 119 30.92 7.67 5.05
N TYR A 120 31.33 6.41 4.90
CA TYR A 120 32.70 5.99 5.21
C TYR A 120 33.55 5.90 3.95
N TYR A 121 33.33 4.90 3.09
CA TYR A 121 34.30 4.52 2.07
C TYR A 121 33.92 5.09 0.70
N ASP A 122 34.90 5.68 0.00
CA ASP A 122 34.79 6.02 -1.43
C ASP A 122 35.24 4.79 -2.24
N ASP A 123 34.45 4.32 -3.20
CA ASP A 123 34.82 3.18 -4.06
C ASP A 123 36.18 3.39 -4.75
N ASN A 124 36.54 4.66 -5.00
CA ASN A 124 37.76 5.04 -5.68
C ASN A 124 38.96 5.24 -4.74
N ASP A 125 38.72 5.38 -3.43
CA ASP A 125 39.74 5.54 -2.39
C ASP A 125 39.27 4.85 -1.11
N LYS A 126 39.84 3.67 -0.83
CA LYS A 126 39.48 2.85 0.34
C LYS A 126 39.86 3.49 1.68
N ASN A 127 40.46 4.69 1.69
CA ASN A 127 40.66 5.47 2.91
C ASN A 127 39.47 6.42 3.15
N TYR A 128 39.08 6.57 4.41
CA TYR A 128 38.07 7.54 4.80
C TYR A 128 38.67 8.70 5.59
N ASP A 129 38.11 9.89 5.39
CA ASP A 129 38.46 11.08 6.16
C ASP A 129 37.66 11.12 7.47
N LEU A 130 38.30 10.67 8.56
CA LEU A 130 37.72 10.66 9.91
C LEU A 130 37.28 12.05 10.37
N LYS A 131 38.01 13.11 9.96
CA LYS A 131 37.65 14.48 10.33
C LYS A 131 36.34 14.89 9.65
N ASP A 132 36.21 14.64 8.35
CA ASP A 132 35.00 14.97 7.59
C ASP A 132 33.77 14.15 8.04
N ILE A 133 33.97 12.88 8.42
CA ILE A 133 32.93 12.04 9.06
C ILE A 133 32.48 12.68 10.38
N ASN A 134 33.42 12.99 11.27
CA ASN A 134 33.08 13.52 12.59
C ASN A 134 32.53 14.95 12.53
N GLU A 135 32.90 15.76 11.54
CA GLU A 135 32.24 17.06 11.29
C GLU A 135 30.76 16.89 10.94
N THR A 136 30.39 15.79 10.27
CA THR A 136 28.99 15.44 9.98
C THR A 136 28.26 14.95 11.21
N LEU A 137 28.82 13.95 11.91
CA LEU A 137 28.19 13.30 13.07
C LEU A 137 28.04 14.24 14.28
N LYS A 138 28.96 15.19 14.47
CA LYS A 138 28.89 16.16 15.57
C LYS A 138 27.65 17.05 15.50
N LEU A 139 27.06 17.26 14.31
CA LEU A 139 25.80 18.00 14.15
C LEU A 139 24.60 17.30 14.82
N VAL A 140 24.69 16.00 15.04
CA VAL A 140 23.70 15.18 15.77
C VAL A 140 24.23 14.64 17.10
N ASN A 141 25.29 15.27 17.62
CA ASN A 141 25.94 14.90 18.88
C ASN A 141 26.48 13.47 18.90
N LEU A 142 27.05 13.00 17.79
CA LEU A 142 27.75 11.73 17.70
C LEU A 142 29.20 11.94 17.28
N GLU A 143 30.06 11.01 17.68
CA GLU A 143 31.46 10.94 17.25
C GLU A 143 31.83 9.48 17.00
N PHE A 144 32.44 9.20 15.85
CA PHE A 144 33.03 7.91 15.51
C PHE A 144 34.47 7.87 16.00
N GLU A 145 34.82 6.85 16.79
CA GLU A 145 36.14 6.70 17.44
C GLU A 145 37.19 6.00 16.58
N ASP A 146 36.89 5.74 15.30
CA ASP A 146 37.81 5.04 14.37
C ASP A 146 38.16 3.61 14.82
N ILE A 147 37.20 2.95 15.48
CA ILE A 147 37.34 1.60 16.01
C ILE A 147 36.15 0.77 15.52
N GLN A 148 36.44 -0.45 15.07
CA GLN A 148 35.45 -1.45 14.71
C GLN A 148 35.75 -2.75 15.45
N TYR A 149 34.71 -3.36 16.02
CA TYR A 149 34.80 -4.67 16.66
C TYR A 149 34.01 -5.69 15.85
N GLU A 150 34.66 -6.80 15.49
CA GLU A 150 34.07 -7.81 14.60
C GLU A 150 33.81 -9.15 15.29
N SER A 151 34.42 -9.40 16.46
CA SER A 151 34.36 -10.71 17.12
C SER A 151 32.98 -10.94 17.76
N PRO A 152 32.10 -11.80 17.19
CA PRO A 152 30.74 -11.94 17.70
C PRO A 152 30.69 -12.57 19.10
N LEU A 153 31.74 -13.29 19.50
CA LEU A 153 31.86 -13.91 20.82
C LEU A 153 32.10 -12.89 21.94
N GLY A 154 32.68 -11.74 21.61
CA GLY A 154 32.90 -10.63 22.55
C GLY A 154 31.71 -9.68 22.63
N LEU A 155 30.89 -9.59 21.59
CA LEU A 155 29.84 -8.59 21.47
C LEU A 155 28.53 -9.03 22.11
N LYS A 156 27.90 -8.10 22.85
CA LYS A 156 26.59 -8.30 23.49
C LYS A 156 25.73 -7.06 23.32
N THR A 157 24.44 -7.23 23.10
CA THR A 157 23.48 -6.12 23.17
C THR A 157 23.20 -5.78 24.63
N VAL A 158 23.14 -4.48 24.92
CA VAL A 158 22.70 -3.92 26.20
C VAL A 158 21.48 -3.06 25.90
N ILE A 159 20.30 -3.56 26.27
CA ILE A 159 19.02 -2.88 26.04
C ILE A 159 18.81 -1.86 27.16
N LEU A 160 18.75 -0.58 26.79
CA LEU A 160 18.53 0.55 27.70
C LEU A 160 17.10 1.10 27.58
N GLY A 161 16.46 0.88 26.43
CA GLY A 161 15.08 1.28 26.17
C GLY A 161 14.04 0.20 26.50
N ASP A 162 12.78 0.47 26.14
CA ASP A 162 11.73 -0.53 26.23
C ASP A 162 11.95 -1.64 25.18
N THR A 163 12.04 -2.89 25.63
CA THR A 163 12.21 -4.09 24.78
C THR A 163 11.23 -4.14 23.62
N LYS A 164 9.97 -3.69 23.78
CA LYS A 164 8.98 -3.70 22.70
C LYS A 164 9.31 -2.79 21.52
N ASN A 165 10.28 -1.89 21.68
CA ASN A 165 10.73 -0.95 20.65
C ASN A 165 11.95 -1.47 19.87
N VAL A 166 12.65 -2.48 20.36
CA VAL A 166 13.94 -2.92 19.79
C VAL A 166 14.08 -4.44 19.63
N GLU A 167 13.22 -5.24 20.26
CA GLU A 167 13.06 -6.68 20.04
C GLU A 167 11.60 -6.98 19.65
N PHE A 168 11.14 -6.37 18.56
CA PHE A 168 9.71 -6.32 18.21
C PHE A 168 9.14 -7.66 17.75
N GLU A 169 9.65 -8.22 16.65
CA GLU A 169 9.25 -9.55 16.15
C GLU A 169 10.33 -10.61 16.42
N ARG A 170 11.54 -10.17 16.79
CA ARG A 170 12.69 -11.03 17.05
C ARG A 170 13.63 -10.40 18.09
N ASP A 171 14.11 -11.23 19.02
CA ASP A 171 15.14 -10.85 19.99
C ASP A 171 16.55 -10.78 19.35
N PHE A 172 17.51 -10.17 20.05
CA PHE A 172 18.89 -10.05 19.57
C PHE A 172 19.77 -11.25 19.94
N LYS A 173 19.21 -12.31 20.54
CA LYS A 173 19.98 -13.33 21.23
C LYS A 173 20.86 -14.10 20.24
N PHE A 174 22.17 -14.09 20.50
CA PHE A 174 23.20 -14.74 19.68
C PHE A 174 23.38 -14.17 18.25
N GLU A 175 22.82 -13.00 17.96
CA GLU A 175 22.84 -12.42 16.62
C GLU A 175 23.26 -10.94 16.67
N VAL A 176 24.41 -10.69 17.31
CA VAL A 176 25.00 -9.36 17.48
C VAL A 176 25.94 -9.08 16.30
N PRO A 177 25.70 -8.00 15.53
CA PRO A 177 26.55 -7.66 14.39
C PRO A 177 27.91 -7.12 14.85
N ALA A 178 28.88 -7.09 13.92
CA ALA A 178 30.06 -6.26 14.08
C ALA A 178 29.63 -4.80 14.29
N VAL A 179 30.40 -4.01 15.05
CA VAL A 179 30.00 -2.65 15.41
C VAL A 179 31.14 -1.65 15.24
N LYS A 180 30.84 -0.54 14.57
CA LYS A 180 31.64 0.69 14.59
C LYS A 180 31.37 1.44 15.90
N VAL A 181 32.43 1.90 16.58
CA VAL A 181 32.33 2.52 17.90
C VAL A 181 31.93 3.99 17.78
N PHE A 182 30.74 4.31 18.28
CA PHE A 182 30.27 5.67 18.41
C PHE A 182 30.28 6.12 19.87
N LYS A 183 30.42 7.42 20.06
CA LYS A 183 30.22 8.10 21.33
C LYS A 183 29.08 9.10 21.21
N SER A 184 28.14 9.04 22.14
CA SER A 184 27.14 10.08 22.30
C SER A 184 27.75 11.28 23.03
N LEU A 185 27.67 12.46 22.42
CA LEU A 185 28.22 13.71 22.94
C LEU A 185 27.18 14.54 23.74
N SER A 186 25.93 14.08 23.80
CA SER A 186 24.85 14.80 24.46
C SER A 186 23.85 13.87 25.13
N PRO A 187 23.35 14.21 26.33
CA PRO A 187 22.25 13.47 26.97
C PRO A 187 20.92 13.61 26.22
N LYS A 188 20.83 14.46 25.18
CA LYS A 188 19.67 14.56 24.30
C LYS A 188 19.49 13.35 23.38
N ASN A 189 20.55 12.58 23.16
CA ASN A 189 20.47 11.33 22.43
C ASN A 189 19.93 10.26 23.38
N THR A 190 18.69 9.85 23.16
CA THR A 190 18.09 8.71 23.84
C THR A 190 18.63 7.45 23.21
N ILE A 191 19.41 6.69 23.98
CA ILE A 191 19.98 5.42 23.52
C ILE A 191 19.02 4.30 23.93
N LEU A 192 18.62 3.49 22.96
CA LEU A 192 17.76 2.33 23.19
C LEU A 192 18.56 1.04 23.30
N VAL A 193 19.64 0.92 22.53
CA VAL A 193 20.53 -0.25 22.53
C VAL A 193 21.97 0.20 22.40
N ASN A 194 22.82 -0.30 23.29
CA ASN A 194 24.27 -0.33 23.12
C ASN A 194 24.70 -1.71 22.63
N ILE A 195 25.78 -1.77 21.85
CA ILE A 195 26.58 -2.98 21.67
C ILE A 195 27.82 -2.86 22.56
N LYS A 196 27.97 -3.79 23.49
CA LYS A 196 29.09 -3.91 24.42
C LYS A 196 30.10 -4.92 23.91
N ASP A 197 31.36 -4.50 23.82
CA ASP A 197 32.48 -5.43 23.75
C ASP A 197 32.85 -5.89 25.16
N SER A 198 32.57 -7.16 25.45
CA SER A 198 32.84 -7.80 26.74
C SER A 198 34.34 -8.03 26.99
N ILE A 199 35.18 -7.96 25.95
CA ILE A 199 36.63 -8.16 26.06
C ILE A 199 37.30 -6.85 26.49
N ASN A 200 37.02 -5.75 25.80
CA ASN A 200 37.65 -4.45 26.09
C ASN A 200 36.80 -3.53 26.99
N GLY A 201 35.58 -3.95 27.35
CA GLY A 201 34.67 -3.21 28.24
C GLY A 201 34.06 -1.94 27.63
N ARG A 202 34.19 -1.73 26.31
CA ARG A 202 33.62 -0.58 25.61
C ARG A 202 32.18 -0.81 25.18
N GLU A 203 31.40 0.26 25.08
CA GLU A 203 30.02 0.23 24.60
C GLU A 203 29.84 1.27 23.47
N SER A 204 29.08 0.90 22.44
CA SER A 204 28.74 1.77 21.32
C SER A 204 27.22 1.88 21.19
N PRO A 205 26.63 3.09 21.14
CA PRO A 205 25.22 3.28 20.79
C PRO A 205 24.94 2.69 19.41
N ALA A 206 23.99 1.78 19.33
CA ALA A 206 23.62 1.08 18.09
C ALA A 206 22.18 1.35 17.67
N ILE A 207 21.27 1.63 18.62
CA ILE A 207 19.96 2.22 18.33
C ILE A 207 19.80 3.45 19.20
N LEU A 208 19.58 4.60 18.59
CA LEU A 208 19.37 5.85 19.30
C LEU A 208 18.48 6.79 18.50
N TYR A 209 17.89 7.76 19.20
CA TYR A 209 17.26 8.90 18.55
C TYR A 209 17.36 10.18 19.39
N ASN A 210 17.18 11.32 18.73
CA ASN A 210 16.92 12.62 19.34
C ASN A 210 15.76 13.30 18.57
N ASP A 211 15.59 14.62 18.69
CA ASP A 211 14.48 15.34 18.05
C ASP A 211 14.52 15.32 16.51
N SER A 212 15.69 15.11 15.91
CA SER A 212 15.89 15.22 14.44
C SER A 212 16.62 14.04 13.79
N PHE A 213 17.20 13.12 14.56
CA PHE A 213 17.91 11.98 14.02
C PHE A 213 17.51 10.68 14.72
N PHE A 214 17.21 9.65 13.94
CA PHE A 214 16.97 8.28 14.40
C PHE A 214 17.95 7.36 13.67
N MET A 215 18.79 6.65 14.43
CA MET A 215 19.78 5.72 13.91
C MET A 215 19.44 4.30 14.34
N VAL A 216 19.43 3.37 13.39
CA VAL A 216 19.35 1.93 13.62
C VAL A 216 20.53 1.28 12.90
N TYR A 217 21.51 0.85 13.68
CA TYR A 217 22.73 0.25 13.14
C TYR A 217 22.46 -1.07 12.42
N ALA A 218 23.23 -1.34 11.37
CA ALA A 218 23.12 -2.54 10.54
C ALA A 218 23.06 -3.83 11.35
N GLY A 219 22.11 -4.69 11.01
CA GLY A 219 21.85 -5.95 11.70
C GLY A 219 20.93 -5.80 12.92
N LEU A 220 20.65 -4.59 13.42
CA LEU A 220 19.62 -4.34 14.44
C LEU A 220 18.31 -3.78 13.87
N ASP A 221 18.29 -3.53 12.56
CA ASP A 221 17.15 -3.08 11.77
C ASP A 221 16.20 -4.25 11.46
N ILE A 222 16.68 -5.23 10.69
CA ILE A 222 15.89 -6.36 10.22
C ILE A 222 16.71 -7.64 10.28
N PHE A 223 16.09 -8.71 10.74
CA PHE A 223 16.65 -10.05 10.61
C PHE A 223 16.30 -10.62 9.23
N ASN A 224 17.27 -11.29 8.60
CA ASN A 224 17.07 -12.06 7.38
C ASN A 224 17.43 -13.53 7.65
N ASN A 225 16.48 -14.45 7.43
CA ASN A 225 16.71 -15.87 7.57
C ASN A 225 17.39 -16.41 6.30
N PRO A 226 18.67 -16.82 6.35
CA PRO A 226 19.41 -17.22 5.15
C PRO A 226 18.91 -18.55 4.55
N LEU A 227 18.21 -19.38 5.32
CA LEU A 227 17.73 -20.70 4.88
C LEU A 227 16.32 -20.64 4.28
N LYS A 228 15.45 -19.82 4.87
CA LYS A 228 14.02 -19.77 4.51
C LYS A 228 13.61 -18.47 3.80
N GLY A 229 14.50 -17.47 3.74
CA GLY A 229 14.28 -16.22 3.02
C GLY A 229 13.25 -15.26 3.65
N PHE A 230 12.68 -15.59 4.81
CA PHE A 230 11.82 -14.64 5.53
C PHE A 230 12.65 -13.64 6.31
N THR A 231 12.12 -12.42 6.45
CA THR A 231 12.65 -11.35 7.29
C THR A 231 11.72 -11.07 8.48
N GLN A 232 12.26 -10.47 9.55
CA GLN A 232 11.52 -10.01 10.74
C GLN A 232 12.11 -8.71 11.27
N TRP A 233 11.25 -7.79 11.70
CA TRP A 233 11.65 -6.54 12.32
C TRP A 233 12.28 -6.76 13.69
N ARG A 234 13.45 -6.16 13.90
CA ARG A 234 14.09 -6.08 15.22
C ARG A 234 13.65 -4.80 15.91
N VAL A 235 14.01 -3.65 15.34
CA VAL A 235 13.44 -2.36 15.74
C VAL A 235 11.94 -2.33 15.42
N ASN A 236 11.12 -1.82 16.35
CA ASN A 236 9.69 -1.68 16.13
C ASN A 236 9.43 -0.57 15.10
N PRO A 237 8.94 -0.90 13.89
CA PRO A 237 8.74 0.10 12.86
C PRO A 237 7.65 1.11 13.23
N PHE A 238 6.61 0.72 13.97
CA PHE A 238 5.55 1.63 14.39
C PHE A 238 6.04 2.66 15.39
N PHE A 239 6.97 2.28 16.27
CA PHE A 239 7.63 3.22 17.17
C PHE A 239 8.43 4.27 16.38
N MET A 240 9.21 3.83 15.39
CA MET A 240 9.99 4.71 14.52
C MET A 240 9.08 5.64 13.69
N MET A 241 7.98 5.14 13.14
CA MET A 241 7.02 5.97 12.40
C MET A 241 6.29 6.97 13.30
N LYS A 242 5.95 6.61 14.54
CA LYS A 242 5.40 7.57 15.52
C LYS A 242 6.40 8.65 15.90
N TRP A 243 7.69 8.30 16.03
CA TRP A 243 8.75 9.29 16.18
C TRP A 243 8.83 10.22 14.96
N LEU A 244 8.56 9.72 13.75
CA LEU A 244 8.57 10.53 12.53
C LEU A 244 7.42 11.55 12.48
N LEU A 245 6.23 11.23 12.99
CA LEU A 245 5.09 12.15 13.05
C LEU A 245 5.41 13.43 13.86
N LYS A 246 4.89 14.57 13.41
CA LYS A 246 5.04 15.86 14.10
C LYS A 246 4.10 15.94 15.31
N GLU A 247 2.88 15.45 15.15
CA GLU A 247 1.81 15.46 16.15
C GLU A 247 1.15 14.07 16.21
N LEU A 248 0.87 13.58 17.42
CA LEU A 248 0.27 12.24 17.62
C LEU A 248 -1.19 12.16 17.15
N LEU A 249 -1.88 13.31 17.00
CA LEU A 249 -3.30 13.39 16.64
C LEU A 249 -3.52 13.83 15.18
N THR A 250 -2.48 13.84 14.34
CA THR A 250 -2.61 14.14 12.92
C THR A 250 -3.58 13.13 12.26
N PRO A 251 -4.58 13.60 11.49
CA PRO A 251 -5.44 12.70 10.72
C PRO A 251 -4.65 12.07 9.57
N ILE A 252 -4.72 10.75 9.49
CA ILE A 252 -4.00 9.92 8.52
C ILE A 252 -5.00 9.43 7.47
N PRO A 253 -4.72 9.59 6.16
CA PRO A 253 -5.57 9.04 5.12
C PRO A 253 -5.56 7.49 5.17
N ASP A 254 -6.73 6.85 5.27
CA ASP A 254 -6.83 5.38 5.45
C ASP A 254 -7.39 4.67 4.21
N THR A 255 -6.60 3.76 3.64
CA THR A 255 -6.94 2.99 2.44
C THR A 255 -7.55 1.62 2.76
N THR A 256 -7.84 1.33 4.02
CA THR A 256 -8.26 -0.01 4.49
C THR A 256 -9.74 -0.09 4.85
N THR A 257 -10.39 1.05 5.04
CA THR A 257 -11.73 1.15 5.63
C THR A 257 -12.62 2.10 4.82
N ILE A 258 -13.88 1.72 4.63
CA ILE A 258 -14.94 2.60 4.11
C ILE A 258 -16.10 2.54 5.08
N ASN A 259 -16.60 3.72 5.48
CA ASN A 259 -17.81 3.87 6.31
C ASN A 259 -17.86 2.90 7.50
N GLY A 260 -16.71 2.72 8.18
CA GLY A 260 -16.58 1.96 9.41
C GLY A 260 -16.36 0.47 9.26
N LYS A 261 -16.24 -0.06 8.05
CA LYS A 261 -15.96 -1.47 7.79
C LYS A 261 -14.69 -1.65 6.97
N ARG A 262 -13.96 -2.73 7.23
CA ARG A 262 -12.75 -3.09 6.48
C ARG A 262 -13.15 -3.37 5.03
N ILE A 263 -12.37 -2.87 4.08
CA ILE A 263 -12.59 -3.11 2.66
C ILE A 263 -12.38 -4.60 2.35
N LEU A 264 -13.28 -5.16 1.53
CA LEU A 264 -13.14 -6.44 0.85
C LEU A 264 -13.21 -6.22 -0.66
N TYR A 265 -12.26 -6.77 -1.41
CA TYR A 265 -12.41 -6.91 -2.85
C TYR A 265 -11.81 -8.21 -3.35
N SER A 266 -12.26 -8.68 -4.51
CA SER A 266 -11.77 -9.90 -5.15
C SER A 266 -11.52 -9.65 -6.62
N HIS A 267 -10.42 -10.22 -7.12
CA HIS A 267 -10.20 -10.29 -8.56
C HIS A 267 -9.65 -11.63 -9.01
N VAL A 268 -9.98 -11.97 -10.25
CA VAL A 268 -9.54 -13.18 -10.95
C VAL A 268 -8.71 -12.76 -12.15
N ASP A 269 -7.46 -13.19 -12.18
CA ASP A 269 -6.60 -13.06 -13.35
C ASP A 269 -6.91 -14.14 -14.39
N GLY A 270 -6.75 -13.77 -15.67
CA GLY A 270 -7.29 -14.50 -16.81
C GLY A 270 -6.69 -15.89 -17.07
N ASP A 271 -5.58 -16.22 -16.41
CA ASP A 271 -4.83 -17.45 -16.63
C ASP A 271 -5.68 -18.70 -16.46
N ALA A 272 -5.53 -19.63 -17.41
CA ALA A 272 -6.13 -20.95 -17.40
C ALA A 272 -7.67 -20.97 -17.48
N PHE A 273 -8.31 -19.91 -17.99
CA PHE A 273 -9.76 -19.90 -18.19
C PHE A 273 -10.23 -21.09 -19.04
N ILE A 274 -9.46 -21.44 -20.07
CA ILE A 274 -9.77 -22.52 -21.03
C ILE A 274 -9.20 -23.89 -20.63
N ASN A 275 -8.46 -24.00 -19.52
CA ASN A 275 -7.91 -25.28 -19.07
C ASN A 275 -9.04 -26.25 -18.73
N ILE A 276 -8.90 -27.53 -19.08
CA ILE A 276 -9.84 -28.56 -18.64
C ILE A 276 -9.57 -28.89 -17.17
N SER A 277 -10.59 -28.76 -16.33
CA SER A 277 -10.48 -29.02 -14.90
C SER A 277 -10.31 -30.52 -14.62
N ASP A 278 -9.37 -30.87 -13.74
CA ASP A 278 -9.17 -32.24 -13.24
C ASP A 278 -10.35 -32.73 -12.37
N ILE A 279 -11.26 -31.83 -11.98
CA ILE A 279 -12.39 -32.13 -11.08
C ILE A 279 -13.42 -33.05 -11.72
N ASP A 280 -13.83 -32.75 -12.96
CA ASP A 280 -14.75 -33.58 -13.74
C ASP A 280 -14.17 -34.01 -15.10
N ARG A 281 -12.97 -33.52 -15.46
CA ARG A 281 -12.25 -33.82 -16.71
C ARG A 281 -13.01 -33.45 -17.99
N THR A 282 -14.01 -32.57 -17.88
CA THR A 282 -14.86 -32.17 -19.01
C THR A 282 -15.04 -30.67 -19.10
N SER A 283 -15.35 -30.02 -17.98
CA SER A 283 -15.57 -28.57 -17.93
C SER A 283 -14.26 -27.81 -17.90
N THR A 284 -14.30 -26.59 -18.44
CA THR A 284 -13.16 -25.68 -18.27
C THR A 284 -13.08 -25.16 -16.83
N SER A 285 -11.90 -24.73 -16.40
CA SER A 285 -11.72 -24.04 -15.12
C SER A 285 -12.62 -22.80 -15.01
N GLY A 286 -12.84 -22.07 -16.11
CA GLY A 286 -13.81 -20.98 -16.18
C GLY A 286 -15.25 -21.41 -15.86
N GLU A 287 -15.71 -22.55 -16.38
CA GLU A 287 -17.04 -23.09 -16.10
C GLU A 287 -17.19 -23.55 -14.64
N VAL A 288 -16.18 -24.24 -14.12
CA VAL A 288 -16.16 -24.71 -12.73
C VAL A 288 -16.17 -23.53 -11.77
N LEU A 289 -15.32 -22.51 -12.01
CA LEU A 289 -15.24 -21.31 -11.17
C LEU A 289 -16.54 -20.51 -11.17
N LEU A 290 -17.18 -20.35 -12.34
CA LEU A 290 -18.50 -19.72 -12.43
C LEU A 290 -19.52 -20.41 -11.51
N LYS A 291 -19.60 -21.74 -11.58
CA LYS A 291 -20.59 -22.52 -10.84
C LYS A 291 -20.28 -22.60 -9.35
N GLU A 292 -19.07 -23.03 -9.01
CA GLU A 292 -18.71 -23.41 -7.64
C GLU A 292 -18.34 -22.20 -6.77
N VAL A 293 -17.95 -21.08 -7.39
CA VAL A 293 -17.53 -19.85 -6.68
C VAL A 293 -18.47 -18.67 -6.96
N LEU A 294 -18.52 -18.18 -8.21
CA LEU A 294 -19.19 -16.92 -8.51
C LEU A 294 -20.70 -16.98 -8.23
N GLU A 295 -21.39 -18.03 -8.69
CA GLU A 295 -22.84 -18.20 -8.48
C GLU A 295 -23.19 -18.53 -7.02
N LYS A 296 -22.28 -19.19 -6.29
CA LYS A 296 -22.44 -19.60 -4.89
C LYS A 296 -22.26 -18.44 -3.91
N TYR A 297 -21.21 -17.62 -4.07
CA TYR A 297 -20.86 -16.59 -3.10
C TYR A 297 -21.41 -15.21 -3.43
N ARG A 298 -21.49 -14.87 -4.72
CA ARG A 298 -21.96 -13.56 -5.20
C ARG A 298 -21.32 -12.41 -4.42
N ILE A 299 -20.01 -12.49 -4.20
CA ILE A 299 -19.20 -11.36 -3.73
C ILE A 299 -18.87 -10.53 -4.98
N PRO A 300 -18.85 -9.18 -4.90
CA PRO A 300 -18.34 -8.37 -5.99
C PRO A 300 -16.93 -8.80 -6.38
N THR A 301 -16.77 -9.24 -7.64
CA THR A 301 -15.51 -9.77 -8.15
C THR A 301 -15.20 -9.14 -9.51
N THR A 302 -13.98 -8.64 -9.65
CA THR A 302 -13.46 -8.18 -10.95
C THR A 302 -12.81 -9.35 -11.66
N ILE A 303 -13.18 -9.62 -12.91
CA ILE A 303 -12.68 -10.78 -13.66
C ILE A 303 -12.00 -10.27 -14.92
N SER A 304 -10.74 -10.62 -15.08
CA SER A 304 -9.99 -10.33 -16.29
C SER A 304 -9.91 -11.54 -17.22
N PHE A 305 -9.71 -11.28 -18.51
CA PHE A 305 -9.54 -12.30 -19.54
C PHE A 305 -8.31 -12.01 -20.37
N ILE A 306 -7.63 -13.08 -20.79
CA ILE A 306 -6.57 -13.01 -21.81
C ILE A 306 -7.25 -13.07 -23.18
N ALA A 307 -7.11 -12.02 -24.00
CA ALA A 307 -7.88 -11.94 -25.25
C ALA A 307 -7.53 -13.07 -26.23
N ALA A 308 -6.28 -13.53 -26.29
CA ALA A 308 -5.88 -14.64 -27.17
C ALA A 308 -6.53 -15.99 -26.81
N GLU A 309 -6.96 -16.18 -25.56
CA GLU A 309 -7.74 -17.36 -25.15
C GLU A 309 -9.19 -17.33 -25.65
N MET A 310 -9.67 -16.17 -26.08
CA MET A 310 -11.04 -15.91 -26.48
C MET A 310 -11.18 -15.61 -27.98
N ASP A 311 -10.18 -14.99 -28.59
CA ASP A 311 -10.19 -14.68 -30.03
C ASP A 311 -10.08 -15.97 -30.86
N LEU A 312 -11.07 -16.18 -31.73
CA LEU A 312 -11.17 -17.30 -32.67
C LEU A 312 -9.98 -17.38 -33.65
N LYS A 313 -9.21 -16.29 -33.82
CA LYS A 313 -7.97 -16.27 -34.62
C LYS A 313 -6.80 -16.96 -33.91
N TYR A 314 -6.91 -17.21 -32.61
CA TYR A 314 -5.89 -17.81 -31.76
C TYR A 314 -6.43 -19.07 -31.08
N LEU A 315 -6.67 -19.05 -29.76
CA LEU A 315 -7.11 -20.22 -28.99
C LEU A 315 -8.62 -20.25 -28.73
N GLY A 316 -9.32 -19.17 -29.09
CA GLY A 316 -10.73 -18.97 -28.81
C GLY A 316 -11.65 -20.02 -29.42
N LYS A 317 -12.75 -20.29 -28.70
CA LYS A 317 -13.89 -21.08 -29.18
C LYS A 317 -15.19 -20.38 -28.80
N THR A 318 -16.25 -20.61 -29.59
CA THR A 318 -17.57 -20.04 -29.30
C THR A 318 -18.07 -20.38 -27.89
N ASN A 319 -17.81 -21.59 -27.39
CA ASN A 319 -18.18 -21.95 -26.01
C ASN A 319 -17.46 -21.07 -24.97
N TYR A 320 -16.16 -20.79 -25.16
CA TYR A 320 -15.39 -19.99 -24.21
C TYR A 320 -15.95 -18.56 -24.11
N ILE A 321 -16.25 -17.94 -25.27
CA ILE A 321 -16.89 -16.62 -25.34
C ILE A 321 -18.27 -16.65 -24.67
N ASN A 322 -19.07 -17.71 -24.89
CA ASN A 322 -20.39 -17.83 -24.26
C ASN A 322 -20.30 -17.92 -22.73
N VAL A 323 -19.33 -18.67 -22.19
CA VAL A 323 -19.07 -18.73 -20.75
C VAL A 323 -18.61 -17.37 -20.22
N ALA A 324 -17.70 -16.69 -20.91
CA ALA A 324 -17.25 -15.35 -20.54
C ALA A 324 -18.40 -14.33 -20.53
N LYS A 325 -19.28 -14.33 -21.54
CA LYS A 325 -20.51 -13.51 -21.58
C LYS A 325 -21.46 -13.83 -20.43
N LYS A 326 -21.61 -15.12 -20.09
CA LYS A 326 -22.43 -15.54 -18.95
C LYS A 326 -21.88 -15.01 -17.64
N ILE A 327 -20.56 -15.02 -17.45
CA ILE A 327 -19.87 -14.38 -16.31
C ILE A 327 -20.13 -12.87 -16.31
N ALA A 328 -19.88 -12.18 -17.42
CA ALA A 328 -20.03 -10.74 -17.57
C ALA A 328 -21.47 -10.23 -17.29
N SER A 329 -22.47 -11.07 -17.56
CA SER A 329 -23.88 -10.72 -17.32
C SER A 329 -24.22 -10.54 -15.84
N LYS A 330 -23.46 -11.15 -14.92
CA LYS A 330 -23.76 -11.11 -13.47
C LYS A 330 -23.59 -9.71 -12.89
N SER A 331 -24.53 -9.24 -12.08
CA SER A 331 -24.49 -7.88 -11.49
C SER A 331 -23.38 -7.66 -10.47
N TYR A 332 -22.83 -8.74 -9.90
CA TYR A 332 -21.71 -8.74 -8.97
C TYR A 332 -20.37 -9.02 -9.66
N VAL A 333 -20.30 -8.91 -10.99
CA VAL A 333 -19.07 -9.05 -11.77
C VAL A 333 -18.73 -7.74 -12.47
N GLU A 334 -17.49 -7.29 -12.30
CA GLU A 334 -16.85 -6.24 -13.10
C GLU A 334 -15.85 -6.90 -14.06
N LEU A 335 -15.70 -6.36 -15.27
CA LEU A 335 -14.75 -6.87 -16.24
C LEU A 335 -13.43 -6.11 -16.20
N ALA A 336 -12.34 -6.79 -16.51
CA ALA A 336 -11.02 -6.23 -16.74
C ALA A 336 -10.30 -6.94 -17.89
N SER A 337 -9.17 -6.41 -18.34
CA SER A 337 -8.25 -7.06 -19.27
C SER A 337 -7.10 -7.71 -18.52
N HIS A 338 -6.72 -8.93 -18.93
CA HIS A 338 -5.46 -9.56 -18.55
C HIS A 338 -4.49 -9.61 -19.72
N THR A 339 -4.50 -8.53 -20.50
CA THR A 339 -3.75 -8.33 -21.75
C THR A 339 -4.18 -9.23 -22.90
N TYR A 340 -3.48 -9.15 -24.03
CA TYR A 340 -3.87 -9.87 -25.23
C TYR A 340 -3.19 -11.22 -25.30
N PHE A 341 -1.86 -11.23 -25.23
CA PHE A 341 -1.00 -12.41 -25.39
C PHE A 341 -0.32 -12.83 -24.10
N HIS A 342 -0.63 -12.15 -22.98
CA HIS A 342 -0.08 -12.41 -21.65
C HIS A 342 1.45 -12.34 -21.64
N PRO A 343 2.02 -11.11 -21.72
CA PRO A 343 3.44 -10.93 -21.48
C PRO A 343 3.84 -11.46 -20.11
N LEU A 344 4.82 -12.37 -20.07
CA LEU A 344 5.45 -12.82 -18.84
C LEU A 344 6.48 -11.80 -18.36
N SER A 345 7.17 -11.17 -19.31
CA SER A 345 8.01 -10.00 -19.12
C SER A 345 7.41 -8.79 -19.83
N TRP A 346 7.46 -7.64 -19.18
CA TRP A 346 7.04 -6.36 -19.77
C TRP A 346 8.16 -5.59 -20.44
N GLU A 347 9.36 -6.17 -20.49
CA GLU A 347 10.49 -5.65 -21.24
C GLU A 347 10.58 -6.34 -22.61
N LYS A 348 10.86 -5.56 -23.66
CA LYS A 348 11.10 -6.13 -25.00
C LYS A 348 12.33 -7.04 -25.02
N ILE A 349 13.28 -6.75 -24.14
CA ILE A 349 14.44 -7.58 -23.83
C ILE A 349 14.37 -7.87 -22.34
N PRO A 350 13.82 -9.02 -21.94
CA PRO A 350 13.69 -9.40 -20.55
C PRO A 350 15.05 -9.40 -19.83
N PRO A 351 15.09 -8.92 -18.57
CA PRO A 351 16.28 -9.02 -17.75
C PRO A 351 16.56 -10.49 -17.40
N LYS A 352 17.83 -10.79 -17.08
CA LYS A 352 18.30 -12.16 -16.83
C LYS A 352 17.46 -12.91 -15.78
N PHE A 353 17.11 -12.28 -14.67
CA PHE A 353 16.33 -12.94 -13.62
C PHE A 353 14.93 -13.35 -14.08
N GLU A 354 14.29 -12.62 -15.00
CA GLU A 354 13.00 -13.02 -15.59
C GLU A 354 13.16 -14.14 -16.60
N ILE A 355 14.26 -14.13 -17.38
CA ILE A 355 14.60 -15.24 -18.28
C ILE A 355 14.79 -16.53 -17.47
N ASP A 356 15.55 -16.45 -16.38
CA ASP A 356 15.83 -17.56 -15.47
C ASP A 356 14.56 -18.04 -14.75
N ALA A 357 13.61 -17.14 -14.48
CA ALA A 357 12.35 -17.47 -13.80
C ALA A 357 11.28 -18.08 -14.73
N TYR A 358 11.19 -17.63 -15.99
CA TYR A 358 10.09 -17.99 -16.89
C TYR A 358 10.42 -19.07 -17.92
N LEU A 359 11.69 -19.33 -18.18
CA LEU A 359 12.09 -20.33 -19.16
C LEU A 359 12.68 -21.57 -18.46
N ASP A 360 12.18 -22.74 -18.83
CA ASP A 360 12.73 -24.02 -18.34
C ASP A 360 14.20 -24.22 -18.73
N ASN A 361 14.61 -23.66 -19.88
CA ASN A 361 15.98 -23.71 -20.38
C ASN A 361 16.48 -22.30 -20.77
N PRO A 362 16.89 -21.46 -19.80
CA PRO A 362 17.32 -20.08 -20.04
C PRO A 362 18.48 -19.96 -21.03
N SER A 363 19.36 -20.97 -21.09
CA SER A 363 20.50 -21.05 -22.01
C SER A 363 20.10 -21.12 -23.49
N LEU A 364 18.85 -21.49 -23.79
CA LEU A 364 18.32 -21.56 -25.15
C LEU A 364 17.59 -20.28 -25.57
N TYR A 365 17.54 -19.26 -24.72
CA TYR A 365 16.92 -17.99 -25.05
C TYR A 365 17.69 -17.27 -26.16
N LYS A 366 17.03 -17.06 -27.31
CA LYS A 366 17.63 -16.48 -28.53
C LYS A 366 17.32 -14.99 -28.73
N GLY A 367 16.80 -14.33 -27.70
CA GLY A 367 16.32 -12.94 -27.76
C GLY A 367 14.84 -12.83 -28.13
N GLY A 368 14.25 -11.66 -27.83
CA GLY A 368 12.85 -11.32 -28.07
C GLY A 368 11.98 -11.37 -26.82
N PRO A 369 10.73 -10.90 -26.89
CA PRO A 369 9.84 -10.87 -25.73
C PRO A 369 9.46 -12.29 -25.27
N ILE A 370 9.19 -12.45 -23.98
CA ILE A 370 8.61 -13.67 -23.40
C ILE A 370 7.10 -13.46 -23.22
N LEU A 371 6.31 -14.16 -24.05
CA LEU A 371 4.84 -14.12 -24.05
C LEU A 371 4.31 -15.53 -23.83
N ALA A 372 3.24 -15.69 -23.04
CA ALA A 372 2.60 -16.99 -22.85
C ALA A 372 1.95 -17.49 -24.15
N TYR A 373 1.37 -16.58 -24.93
CA TYR A 373 0.76 -16.87 -26.24
C TYR A 373 1.48 -16.11 -27.35
N GLN A 374 1.88 -16.81 -28.42
CA GLN A 374 2.73 -16.20 -29.44
C GLN A 374 1.90 -15.53 -30.55
N PRO A 375 2.00 -14.21 -30.74
CA PRO A 375 1.39 -13.55 -31.89
C PRO A 375 2.13 -13.92 -33.18
N LYS A 376 1.47 -13.76 -34.33
CA LYS A 376 2.05 -14.13 -35.63
C LYS A 376 3.32 -13.33 -35.98
N ASP A 377 3.39 -12.07 -35.55
CA ASP A 377 4.55 -11.20 -35.73
C ASP A 377 5.64 -11.40 -34.65
N LYS A 378 5.34 -12.16 -33.58
CA LYS A 378 6.23 -12.41 -32.44
C LYS A 378 6.71 -11.15 -31.71
N GLU A 379 5.96 -10.05 -31.85
CA GLU A 379 6.33 -8.77 -31.23
C GLU A 379 5.52 -8.49 -29.95
N LEU A 380 6.19 -7.89 -28.96
CA LEU A 380 5.54 -7.26 -27.82
C LEU A 380 5.13 -5.84 -28.21
N ASN A 381 3.85 -5.69 -28.54
CA ASN A 381 3.23 -4.41 -28.86
C ASN A 381 2.32 -3.99 -27.71
N PHE A 382 2.76 -3.03 -26.89
CA PHE A 382 2.04 -2.60 -25.70
C PHE A 382 0.62 -2.07 -25.98
N GLU A 383 0.39 -1.41 -27.12
CA GLU A 383 -0.94 -0.90 -27.48
C GLU A 383 -1.90 -2.05 -27.82
N ARG A 384 -1.40 -3.10 -28.49
CA ARG A 384 -2.16 -4.34 -28.72
C ARG A 384 -2.44 -5.08 -27.42
N GLU A 385 -1.42 -5.23 -26.57
CA GLU A 385 -1.56 -5.91 -25.28
C GLU A 385 -2.60 -5.26 -24.39
N ILE A 386 -2.61 -3.93 -24.33
CA ILE A 386 -3.41 -3.17 -23.37
C ILE A 386 -4.73 -2.74 -24.01
N LYS A 387 -4.67 -1.83 -24.98
CA LYS A 387 -5.85 -1.24 -25.61
C LYS A 387 -6.56 -2.28 -26.49
N GLY A 388 -5.81 -3.02 -27.29
CA GLY A 388 -6.39 -4.06 -28.16
C GLY A 388 -7.10 -5.16 -27.38
N SER A 389 -6.59 -5.54 -26.20
CA SER A 389 -7.25 -6.50 -25.32
C SER A 389 -8.52 -5.92 -24.71
N LEU A 390 -8.47 -4.69 -24.20
CA LEU A 390 -9.66 -4.01 -23.68
C LEU A 390 -10.75 -3.84 -24.74
N ASP A 391 -10.39 -3.40 -25.95
CA ASP A 391 -11.31 -3.28 -27.08
C ASP A 391 -11.96 -4.64 -27.37
N PHE A 392 -11.16 -5.71 -27.46
CA PHE A 392 -11.69 -7.06 -27.69
C PHE A 392 -12.68 -7.49 -26.60
N ILE A 393 -12.34 -7.31 -25.33
CA ILE A 393 -13.22 -7.68 -24.21
C ILE A 393 -14.52 -6.87 -24.26
N ASN A 394 -14.41 -5.59 -24.56
CA ASN A 394 -15.55 -4.67 -24.64
C ASN A 394 -16.50 -4.99 -25.80
N ASP A 395 -15.95 -5.33 -26.96
CA ASP A 395 -16.70 -5.64 -28.18
C ASP A 395 -17.29 -7.05 -28.15
N GLU A 396 -16.51 -8.04 -27.69
CA GLU A 396 -16.85 -9.45 -27.83
C GLU A 396 -17.44 -10.07 -26.55
N ILE A 397 -17.23 -9.51 -25.36
CA ILE A 397 -17.62 -10.14 -24.08
C ILE A 397 -18.55 -9.24 -23.26
N ALA A 398 -18.22 -7.95 -23.14
CA ALA A 398 -18.88 -7.05 -22.22
C ALA A 398 -20.31 -6.68 -22.68
N PRO A 399 -21.29 -6.65 -21.75
CA PRO A 399 -22.53 -5.93 -21.97
C PRO A 399 -22.28 -4.45 -22.29
N LYS A 400 -23.16 -3.84 -23.09
CA LYS A 400 -23.02 -2.42 -23.49
C LYS A 400 -22.99 -1.45 -22.30
N ASP A 401 -23.64 -1.81 -21.20
CA ASP A 401 -23.71 -1.03 -19.95
C ASP A 401 -22.60 -1.38 -18.95
N LYS A 402 -21.68 -2.30 -19.29
CA LYS A 402 -20.59 -2.77 -18.41
C LYS A 402 -19.22 -2.83 -19.11
N GLN A 403 -18.96 -1.84 -19.96
CA GLN A 403 -17.67 -1.70 -20.62
C GLN A 403 -16.55 -1.47 -19.59
N SER A 404 -15.39 -2.06 -19.81
CA SER A 404 -14.22 -1.97 -18.94
C SER A 404 -13.17 -1.01 -19.49
N ASN A 405 -12.44 -0.38 -18.59
CA ASN A 405 -11.23 0.38 -18.86
C ASN A 405 -10.08 -0.03 -17.92
N PHE A 406 -10.15 -1.24 -17.36
CA PHE A 406 -9.28 -1.68 -16.26
C PHE A 406 -8.39 -2.85 -16.68
N VAL A 407 -7.08 -2.71 -16.44
CA VAL A 407 -6.06 -3.70 -16.78
C VAL A 407 -5.49 -4.30 -15.50
N LEU A 408 -5.51 -5.63 -15.42
CA LEU A 408 -4.79 -6.40 -14.41
C LEU A 408 -3.51 -6.92 -15.07
N TRP A 409 -2.35 -6.47 -14.60
CA TRP A 409 -1.07 -6.79 -15.24
C TRP A 409 -0.77 -8.30 -15.17
N SER A 410 -0.31 -8.86 -16.29
CA SER A 410 0.14 -10.25 -16.39
C SER A 410 1.62 -10.42 -16.05
N GLY A 411 2.06 -11.66 -15.90
CA GLY A 411 3.48 -12.01 -15.80
C GLY A 411 4.14 -11.40 -14.58
N SER A 412 5.31 -10.76 -14.78
CA SER A 412 6.07 -10.14 -13.69
C SER A 412 5.33 -9.00 -13.00
N CYS A 413 4.25 -8.49 -13.61
CA CYS A 413 3.53 -7.33 -13.11
C CYS A 413 4.45 -6.12 -12.92
N VAL A 414 5.49 -5.98 -13.76
CA VAL A 414 6.39 -4.82 -13.77
C VAL A 414 6.31 -4.12 -15.13
N PRO A 415 5.17 -3.49 -15.49
CA PRO A 415 5.03 -2.74 -16.74
C PRO A 415 6.15 -1.72 -16.93
N SER A 416 6.72 -1.69 -18.14
CA SER A 416 7.72 -0.70 -18.53
C SER A 416 7.11 0.71 -18.61
N LYS A 417 7.97 1.72 -18.76
CA LYS A 417 7.53 3.11 -19.01
C LYS A 417 6.61 3.20 -20.23
N GLU A 418 6.94 2.51 -21.32
CA GLU A 418 6.18 2.51 -22.57
C GLU A 418 4.81 1.85 -22.39
N ALA A 419 4.72 0.77 -21.61
CA ALA A 419 3.44 0.15 -21.26
C ALA A 419 2.57 1.10 -20.44
N MET A 420 3.14 1.77 -19.44
CA MET A 420 2.44 2.77 -18.62
C MET A 420 1.99 4.00 -19.44
N GLN A 421 2.73 4.38 -20.48
CA GLN A 421 2.32 5.45 -21.40
C GLN A 421 1.03 5.11 -22.14
N VAL A 422 0.77 3.83 -22.46
CA VAL A 422 -0.50 3.40 -23.07
C VAL A 422 -1.66 3.60 -22.08
N ILE A 423 -1.47 3.18 -20.82
CA ILE A 423 -2.44 3.40 -19.74
C ILE A 423 -2.81 4.89 -19.64
N LYS A 424 -1.79 5.76 -19.59
CA LYS A 424 -1.99 7.22 -19.53
C LYS A 424 -2.67 7.78 -20.78
N LYS A 425 -2.24 7.36 -21.98
CA LYS A 425 -2.78 7.82 -23.28
C LYS A 425 -4.29 7.59 -23.38
N TYR A 426 -4.77 6.46 -22.86
CA TYR A 426 -6.17 6.07 -22.95
C TYR A 426 -6.99 6.26 -21.68
N ASN A 427 -6.39 6.84 -20.62
CA ASN A 427 -7.02 7.02 -19.32
C ASN A 427 -7.60 5.70 -18.76
N PHE A 428 -6.81 4.63 -18.88
CA PHE A 428 -7.14 3.33 -18.32
C PHE A 428 -6.72 3.23 -16.86
N LYS A 429 -7.41 2.37 -16.11
CA LYS A 429 -7.01 1.97 -14.76
C LYS A 429 -6.08 0.78 -14.84
N ASN A 430 -5.21 0.61 -13.84
CA ASN A 430 -4.31 -0.54 -13.78
C ASN A 430 -4.11 -1.04 -12.34
N MET A 431 -3.84 -2.33 -12.15
CA MET A 431 -3.49 -2.93 -10.86
C MET A 431 -2.74 -4.25 -11.08
N ASN A 432 -2.20 -4.82 -9.99
CA ASN A 432 -1.40 -6.04 -9.83
C ASN A 432 0.08 -5.73 -9.59
N GLY A 433 0.79 -6.74 -9.12
CA GLY A 433 2.08 -6.60 -8.45
C GLY A 433 1.89 -6.23 -6.98
N GLY A 434 2.97 -6.27 -6.22
CA GLY A 434 2.93 -6.10 -4.78
C GLY A 434 2.45 -7.38 -4.10
N ASP A 435 3.37 -8.28 -3.80
CA ASP A 435 3.06 -9.59 -3.23
C ASP A 435 3.02 -9.59 -1.70
N SER A 436 2.05 -8.87 -1.13
CA SER A 436 1.91 -8.83 0.32
C SER A 436 1.49 -10.19 0.87
N ARG A 437 2.24 -10.69 1.86
CA ARG A 437 1.97 -11.96 2.56
C ARG A 437 2.45 -11.86 4.01
N PHE A 438 1.61 -12.25 4.97
CA PHE A 438 1.96 -12.24 6.39
C PHE A 438 1.32 -13.45 7.09
N ASP A 439 1.95 -14.61 6.93
CA ASP A 439 1.51 -15.88 7.50
C ASP A 439 2.65 -16.57 8.27
N LYS A 440 2.43 -17.80 8.75
CA LYS A 440 3.46 -18.60 9.42
C LYS A 440 4.78 -18.77 8.64
N LYS A 441 4.76 -18.72 7.30
CA LYS A 441 5.98 -18.87 6.46
C LYS A 441 6.71 -17.53 6.36
N PHE A 442 5.98 -16.42 6.35
CA PHE A 442 6.49 -15.06 6.29
C PHE A 442 5.93 -14.23 7.47
N PRO A 443 6.35 -14.50 8.71
CA PRO A 443 5.68 -14.00 9.91
C PRO A 443 6.17 -12.59 10.30
N SER A 444 5.96 -11.61 9.43
CA SER A 444 6.39 -10.23 9.69
C SER A 444 5.68 -9.18 8.81
N TYR A 445 5.52 -7.97 9.36
CA TYR A 445 5.11 -6.78 8.59
C TYR A 445 6.06 -6.45 7.42
N SER A 446 7.30 -6.93 7.49
CA SER A 446 8.33 -6.76 6.46
C SER A 446 8.07 -7.54 5.16
N HIS A 447 6.96 -8.27 5.06
CA HIS A 447 6.52 -8.93 3.82
C HIS A 447 5.25 -8.30 3.25
N LEU A 448 4.85 -7.14 3.77
CA LEU A 448 3.78 -6.33 3.19
C LEU A 448 4.38 -5.30 2.23
N MET A 449 3.73 -5.14 1.07
CA MET A 449 4.16 -4.22 0.02
C MET A 449 3.45 -2.86 0.14
N PRO A 450 3.99 -1.77 -0.42
CA PRO A 450 3.35 -0.46 -0.40
C PRO A 450 2.06 -0.43 -1.26
N LEU A 451 1.42 0.73 -1.33
CA LEU A 451 0.18 0.92 -2.10
C LEU A 451 0.40 0.95 -3.62
N TYR A 452 1.59 1.39 -4.06
CA TYR A 452 1.90 1.61 -5.47
C TYR A 452 3.41 1.65 -5.71
N ARG A 453 3.79 1.70 -6.99
CA ARG A 453 5.09 2.22 -7.42
C ARG A 453 4.93 3.31 -8.47
N SER A 454 5.85 4.26 -8.51
CA SER A 454 5.97 5.29 -9.55
C SER A 454 6.83 4.82 -10.72
N VAL A 455 6.37 5.07 -11.94
CA VAL A 455 7.04 4.78 -13.21
C VAL A 455 7.03 6.05 -14.05
N ASP A 456 8.13 6.81 -14.05
CA ASP A 456 8.24 8.08 -14.79
C ASP A 456 7.08 9.06 -14.46
N GLY A 457 6.67 9.10 -13.19
CA GLY A 457 5.55 9.93 -12.71
C GLY A 457 4.15 9.35 -12.97
N MET A 458 4.04 8.17 -13.59
CA MET A 458 2.80 7.40 -13.68
C MET A 458 2.72 6.40 -12.53
N ILE A 459 1.52 6.01 -12.12
CA ILE A 459 1.31 5.14 -10.96
C ILE A 459 0.89 3.75 -11.42
N GLN A 460 1.66 2.75 -11.00
CA GLN A 460 1.17 1.38 -10.96
C GLN A 460 0.67 1.08 -9.55
N TYR A 461 -0.59 0.69 -9.45
CA TYR A 461 -1.23 0.34 -8.19
C TYR A 461 -0.98 -1.13 -7.87
N TYR A 462 -0.60 -1.41 -6.63
CA TYR A 462 -0.41 -2.78 -6.18
C TYR A 462 -1.71 -3.38 -5.66
N SER A 463 -1.83 -4.70 -5.79
CA SER A 463 -2.86 -5.44 -5.07
C SER A 463 -2.56 -5.39 -3.57
N SER A 464 -3.59 -5.52 -2.74
CA SER A 464 -3.41 -5.46 -1.28
C SER A 464 -2.82 -6.74 -0.72
N ASN A 465 -2.98 -7.87 -1.41
CA ASN A 465 -2.48 -9.20 -1.05
C ASN A 465 -2.02 -9.95 -2.30
N THR A 466 -1.14 -10.94 -2.13
CA THR A 466 -0.70 -11.81 -3.23
C THR A 466 -1.74 -12.87 -3.61
N ASN A 467 -1.59 -13.43 -4.80
CA ASN A 467 -2.43 -14.51 -5.34
C ASN A 467 -1.98 -15.90 -4.85
N GLU A 468 -2.65 -16.95 -5.33
CA GLU A 468 -2.39 -18.34 -4.93
C GLU A 468 -1.02 -18.90 -5.37
N ILE A 469 -0.35 -18.29 -6.34
CA ILE A 469 0.89 -18.83 -6.94
C ILE A 469 2.00 -18.93 -5.89
N LEU A 470 2.15 -17.90 -5.04
CA LEU A 470 3.18 -17.87 -3.99
C LEU A 470 2.88 -18.85 -2.85
N TYR A 471 1.61 -19.18 -2.64
CA TYR A 471 1.20 -20.19 -1.65
C TYR A 471 1.38 -21.62 -2.14
N THR A 472 1.48 -21.82 -3.46
CA THR A 472 1.55 -23.12 -4.11
C THR A 472 2.92 -23.41 -4.73
N ASN A 473 3.96 -22.65 -4.34
CA ASN A 473 5.32 -22.74 -4.89
C ASN A 473 5.32 -22.66 -6.42
N ASN A 474 4.74 -21.60 -6.98
CA ASN A 474 4.58 -21.40 -8.43
C ASN A 474 3.80 -22.56 -9.08
N TRP A 475 2.67 -22.92 -8.48
CA TRP A 475 1.78 -23.99 -8.97
C TRP A 475 2.41 -25.41 -9.02
N THR A 476 3.48 -25.64 -8.25
CA THR A 476 4.09 -26.99 -8.07
C THR A 476 3.54 -27.74 -6.85
N GLY A 477 2.70 -27.09 -6.07
CA GLY A 477 2.05 -27.63 -4.87
C GLY A 477 2.74 -27.24 -3.56
N PRO A 478 2.09 -27.44 -2.40
CA PRO A 478 0.78 -28.06 -2.24
C PRO A 478 -0.35 -27.16 -2.76
N TYR A 479 -1.23 -27.69 -3.61
CA TYR A 479 -2.31 -26.92 -4.25
C TYR A 479 -3.37 -26.38 -3.29
N SER A 480 -3.38 -26.83 -2.03
CA SER A 480 -4.24 -26.29 -0.97
C SER A 480 -3.66 -25.05 -0.27
N GLY A 481 -2.44 -24.63 -0.63
CA GLY A 481 -1.69 -23.61 0.11
C GLY A 481 -2.39 -22.26 0.21
N PHE A 482 -3.26 -21.89 -0.74
CA PHE A 482 -3.93 -20.59 -0.72
C PHE A 482 -4.80 -20.35 0.52
N SER A 483 -5.23 -21.41 1.22
CA SER A 483 -5.95 -21.26 2.48
C SER A 483 -5.15 -20.51 3.56
N ASP A 484 -3.82 -20.50 3.50
CA ASP A 484 -2.94 -19.77 4.42
C ASP A 484 -3.08 -18.23 4.28
N VAL A 485 -3.69 -17.72 3.19
CA VAL A 485 -3.98 -16.28 3.03
C VAL A 485 -4.87 -15.73 4.16
N ILE A 486 -5.66 -16.61 4.80
CA ILE A 486 -6.49 -16.24 5.96
C ILE A 486 -5.62 -15.69 7.10
N GLU A 487 -4.46 -16.31 7.38
CA GLU A 487 -3.52 -15.81 8.40
C GLU A 487 -3.04 -14.40 8.02
N THR A 488 -2.80 -14.12 6.74
CA THR A 488 -2.45 -12.78 6.25
C THR A 488 -3.59 -11.78 6.51
N PHE A 489 -4.84 -12.16 6.25
CA PHE A 489 -5.97 -11.29 6.53
C PHE A 489 -6.12 -10.99 8.02
N GLU A 490 -5.87 -11.96 8.90
CA GLU A 490 -5.94 -11.80 10.34
C GLU A 490 -4.80 -10.91 10.87
N ASN A 491 -3.55 -11.19 10.48
CA ASN A 491 -2.36 -10.43 10.89
C ASN A 491 -2.34 -8.98 10.36
N THR A 492 -3.05 -8.71 9.27
CA THR A 492 -3.21 -7.35 8.72
C THR A 492 -4.48 -6.64 9.19
N GLU A 493 -5.29 -7.28 10.04
CA GLU A 493 -6.38 -6.64 10.80
C GLU A 493 -5.94 -6.30 12.22
N PHE A 494 -5.33 -7.24 12.93
CA PHE A 494 -5.00 -7.11 14.34
C PHE A 494 -3.52 -7.43 14.60
N PRO A 495 -2.80 -6.66 15.44
CA PRO A 495 -3.28 -5.51 16.23
C PRO A 495 -3.43 -4.21 15.43
N VAL A 496 -2.94 -4.18 14.19
CA VAL A 496 -2.98 -2.98 13.32
C VAL A 496 -3.67 -3.34 12.01
N ARG A 497 -4.76 -2.62 11.68
CA ARG A 497 -5.40 -2.71 10.37
C ARG A 497 -4.54 -1.97 9.36
N ILE A 498 -3.78 -2.70 8.55
CA ILE A 498 -2.82 -2.14 7.59
C ILE A 498 -3.13 -2.48 6.13
N LYS A 499 -3.97 -3.50 5.88
CA LYS A 499 -4.41 -3.90 4.53
C LYS A 499 -5.91 -4.21 4.46
N PRO A 500 -6.57 -3.95 3.33
CA PRO A 500 -7.85 -4.58 2.98
C PRO A 500 -7.80 -6.12 2.94
N ILE A 501 -8.96 -6.75 2.92
CA ILE A 501 -9.08 -8.15 2.49
C ILE A 501 -9.11 -8.15 0.96
N ASN A 502 -8.14 -8.80 0.33
CA ASN A 502 -8.11 -9.00 -1.11
C ASN A 502 -8.01 -10.49 -1.45
N ILE A 503 -9.08 -11.05 -2.00
CA ILE A 503 -9.10 -12.42 -2.54
C ILE A 503 -8.64 -12.34 -4.00
N TYR A 504 -7.34 -12.41 -4.21
CA TYR A 504 -6.68 -12.41 -5.52
C TYR A 504 -6.33 -13.85 -5.92
N TYR A 505 -6.78 -14.30 -7.09
CA TYR A 505 -6.48 -15.64 -7.61
C TYR A 505 -6.64 -15.70 -9.14
N HIS A 506 -6.43 -16.87 -9.75
CA HIS A 506 -6.60 -17.11 -11.18
C HIS A 506 -7.62 -18.22 -11.46
N PHE A 507 -7.97 -18.47 -12.73
CA PHE A 507 -8.90 -19.56 -13.05
C PHE A 507 -8.34 -20.95 -12.74
N TYR A 508 -7.01 -21.15 -12.78
CA TYR A 508 -6.43 -22.45 -12.41
C TYR A 508 -6.69 -22.84 -10.95
N SER A 509 -7.10 -21.92 -10.07
CA SER A 509 -7.65 -22.29 -8.75
C SER A 509 -8.83 -23.28 -8.84
N ALA A 510 -9.57 -23.31 -9.96
CA ALA A 510 -10.63 -24.27 -10.24
C ALA A 510 -10.19 -25.47 -11.10
N GLU A 511 -8.90 -25.60 -11.41
CA GLU A 511 -8.37 -26.73 -12.17
C GLU A 511 -8.29 -27.99 -11.29
N LYS A 512 -7.85 -27.85 -10.03
CA LYS A 512 -7.63 -28.98 -9.12
C LYS A 512 -8.60 -28.95 -7.95
N ARG A 513 -9.03 -30.13 -7.46
CA ARG A 513 -9.98 -30.22 -6.33
C ARG A 513 -9.41 -29.57 -5.06
N SER A 514 -8.13 -29.74 -4.78
CA SER A 514 -7.47 -29.20 -3.58
C SER A 514 -7.35 -27.67 -3.62
N SER A 515 -7.04 -27.08 -4.77
CA SER A 515 -7.02 -25.62 -4.94
C SER A 515 -8.41 -25.02 -4.86
N LEU A 516 -9.42 -25.66 -5.47
CA LEU A 516 -10.80 -25.20 -5.37
C LEU A 516 -11.26 -25.23 -3.90
N ASN A 517 -10.99 -26.32 -3.17
CA ASN A 517 -11.35 -26.40 -1.76
C ASN A 517 -10.66 -25.33 -0.90
N ALA A 518 -9.39 -25.01 -1.18
CA ALA A 518 -8.70 -23.91 -0.51
C ALA A 518 -9.38 -22.56 -0.78
N LEU A 519 -9.72 -22.28 -2.05
CA LEU A 519 -10.46 -21.08 -2.42
C LEU A 519 -11.83 -21.00 -1.73
N LEU A 520 -12.60 -22.10 -1.73
CA LEU A 520 -13.90 -22.18 -1.03
C LEU A 520 -13.74 -21.90 0.48
N THR A 521 -12.66 -22.38 1.09
CA THR A 521 -12.34 -22.12 2.51
C THR A 521 -12.14 -20.62 2.75
N VAL A 522 -11.40 -19.93 1.89
CA VAL A 522 -11.18 -18.47 1.98
C VAL A 522 -12.50 -17.70 1.84
N TYR A 523 -13.35 -18.08 0.89
CA TYR A 523 -14.66 -17.46 0.71
C TYR A 523 -15.62 -17.72 1.89
N ASP A 524 -15.62 -18.94 2.45
CA ASP A 524 -16.42 -19.30 3.63
C ASP A 524 -15.95 -18.56 4.89
N TRP A 525 -14.64 -18.35 5.05
CA TRP A 525 -14.09 -17.49 6.11
C TRP A 525 -14.52 -16.03 5.93
N THR A 526 -14.41 -15.51 4.70
CA THR A 526 -14.72 -14.10 4.38
C THR A 526 -16.19 -13.77 4.65
N LYS A 527 -17.11 -14.68 4.35
CA LYS A 527 -18.55 -14.53 4.64
C LYS A 527 -18.88 -14.31 6.12
N LYS A 528 -18.00 -14.69 7.03
CA LYS A 528 -18.17 -14.54 8.48
C LYS A 528 -17.66 -13.18 8.99
N GLN A 529 -16.97 -12.41 8.16
CA GLN A 529 -16.36 -11.14 8.54
C GLN A 529 -17.32 -9.97 8.35
N GLU A 530 -17.09 -8.89 9.10
CA GLU A 530 -17.73 -7.59 8.85
C GLU A 530 -16.88 -6.80 7.83
N TYR A 531 -17.40 -6.62 6.61
CA TYR A 531 -16.66 -5.98 5.52
C TYR A 531 -17.50 -5.00 4.69
N PHE A 532 -16.81 -4.11 3.99
CA PHE A 532 -17.35 -3.23 2.94
C PHE A 532 -16.88 -3.75 1.57
N PRO A 533 -17.74 -4.36 0.74
CA PRO A 533 -17.32 -4.89 -0.53
C PRO A 533 -17.18 -3.77 -1.58
N ILE A 534 -16.10 -3.80 -2.35
CA ILE A 534 -15.88 -2.94 -3.53
C ILE A 534 -15.50 -3.82 -4.74
N PHE A 535 -15.68 -3.28 -5.95
CA PHE A 535 -15.01 -3.82 -7.12
C PHE A 535 -13.53 -3.42 -7.11
N SER A 536 -12.67 -4.24 -7.70
CA SER A 536 -11.22 -4.04 -7.62
C SER A 536 -10.78 -2.73 -8.27
N SER A 537 -11.49 -2.25 -9.31
CA SER A 537 -11.20 -0.96 -9.96
C SER A 537 -11.40 0.27 -9.05
N THR A 538 -12.10 0.10 -7.92
CA THR A 538 -12.33 1.17 -6.93
C THR A 538 -11.10 1.36 -6.04
N TYR A 539 -10.30 0.31 -5.82
CA TYR A 539 -9.14 0.41 -4.94
C TYR A 539 -8.04 1.36 -5.46
N PRO A 540 -7.66 1.34 -6.76
CA PRO A 540 -6.80 2.37 -7.34
C PRO A 540 -7.29 3.81 -7.10
N ASP A 541 -8.60 4.07 -7.22
CA ASP A 541 -9.15 5.42 -6.97
C ASP A 541 -9.01 5.86 -5.50
N ILE A 542 -9.06 4.90 -4.57
CA ILE A 542 -8.82 5.16 -3.14
C ILE A 542 -7.34 5.50 -2.91
N VAL A 543 -6.43 4.76 -3.56
CA VAL A 543 -5.00 5.05 -3.51
C VAL A 543 -4.66 6.40 -4.16
N ASP A 544 -5.33 6.78 -5.24
CA ASP A 544 -5.23 8.13 -5.80
C ASP A 544 -5.68 9.21 -4.82
N GLY A 545 -6.79 8.97 -4.12
CA GLY A 545 -7.23 9.82 -3.02
C GLY A 545 -6.17 9.94 -1.92
N PHE A 546 -5.47 8.86 -1.59
CA PHE A 546 -4.34 8.88 -0.64
C PHE A 546 -3.18 9.73 -1.16
N ILE A 547 -2.83 9.59 -2.44
CA ILE A 547 -1.74 10.36 -3.07
C ILE A 547 -2.07 11.84 -3.10
N GLY A 548 -3.30 12.19 -3.48
CA GLY A 548 -3.80 13.55 -3.67
C GLY A 548 -4.20 14.29 -2.39
N ALA A 549 -4.47 13.58 -1.29
CA ALA A 549 -4.98 14.19 -0.07
C ALA A 549 -4.08 15.34 0.45
N GLU A 550 -4.69 16.47 0.74
CA GLU A 550 -4.03 17.60 1.39
C GLU A 550 -4.54 17.72 2.82
N ILE A 551 -3.62 17.70 3.78
CA ILE A 551 -3.92 17.87 5.20
C ILE A 551 -3.14 19.09 5.66
N SER A 552 -3.81 20.06 6.27
CA SER A 552 -3.18 21.24 6.83
C SER A 552 -3.76 21.58 8.20
N THR A 553 -2.93 22.10 9.10
CA THR A 553 -3.38 22.53 10.41
C THR A 553 -3.85 23.99 10.35
N ILE A 554 -5.05 24.26 10.85
CA ILE A 554 -5.65 25.60 10.97
C ILE A 554 -6.03 25.80 12.44
N ASN A 555 -5.24 26.58 13.17
CA ASN A 555 -5.34 26.73 14.62
C ASN A 555 -5.23 25.37 15.34
N ASP A 556 -6.29 24.91 15.99
CA ASP A 556 -6.42 23.62 16.68
C ASP A 556 -7.25 22.59 15.88
N SER A 557 -7.48 22.86 14.59
CA SER A 557 -8.27 22.02 13.69
C SER A 557 -7.46 21.61 12.45
N TYR A 558 -7.91 20.58 11.74
CA TYR A 558 -7.32 20.14 10.49
C TYR A 558 -8.27 20.43 9.32
N SER A 559 -7.74 20.96 8.22
CA SER A 559 -8.42 21.03 6.93
C SER A 559 -7.92 19.90 6.04
N ILE A 560 -8.87 19.14 5.48
CA ILE A 560 -8.62 17.98 4.62
C ILE A 560 -9.30 18.21 3.27
N LYS A 561 -8.54 18.10 2.17
CA LYS A 561 -8.97 18.36 0.78
C LYS A 561 -8.43 17.32 -0.18
N ASN A 562 -8.92 17.35 -1.42
CA ASN A 562 -8.39 16.57 -2.56
C ASN A 562 -8.35 15.05 -2.31
N VAL A 563 -9.36 14.54 -1.61
CA VAL A 563 -9.41 13.14 -1.16
C VAL A 563 -10.02 12.17 -2.18
N GLY A 564 -10.64 12.66 -3.27
CA GLY A 564 -11.25 11.79 -4.28
C GLY A 564 -12.20 10.73 -3.67
N LYS A 565 -11.91 9.45 -3.94
CA LYS A 565 -12.64 8.28 -3.41
C LYS A 565 -12.18 7.84 -2.01
N LEU A 566 -11.11 8.41 -1.47
CA LEU A 566 -10.67 8.17 -0.10
C LEU A 566 -11.59 8.90 0.89
N LYS A 567 -12.62 8.22 1.39
CA LYS A 567 -13.63 8.81 2.31
C LYS A 567 -13.39 8.50 3.78
N THR A 568 -12.23 7.95 4.14
CA THR A 568 -11.89 7.61 5.53
C THR A 568 -10.54 8.18 5.95
N PHE A 569 -10.51 8.80 7.13
CA PHE A 569 -9.29 9.21 7.81
C PHE A 569 -9.21 8.56 9.19
N ARG A 570 -8.01 8.30 9.67
CA ARG A 570 -7.73 7.66 10.96
C ARG A 570 -6.97 8.61 11.88
N VAL A 571 -7.25 8.57 13.17
CA VAL A 571 -6.43 9.15 14.22
C VAL A 571 -6.09 8.05 15.21
N ASP A 572 -4.81 7.92 15.58
CA ASP A 572 -4.33 6.84 16.45
C ASP A 572 -4.60 7.12 17.93
N SER A 573 -5.89 7.23 18.26
CA SER A 573 -6.38 7.46 19.60
C SER A 573 -7.82 6.96 19.77
N LYS A 574 -8.05 6.15 20.80
CA LYS A 574 -9.38 5.73 21.25
C LYS A 574 -10.10 6.69 22.19
N ASN A 575 -9.38 7.69 22.71
CA ASN A 575 -9.90 8.63 23.72
C ASN A 575 -10.30 9.99 23.13
N HIS A 576 -10.25 10.12 21.81
CA HIS A 576 -10.63 11.34 21.10
C HIS A 576 -11.78 11.04 20.14
N TYR A 577 -12.57 12.07 19.88
CA TYR A 577 -13.75 12.05 19.02
C TYR A 577 -13.80 13.33 18.18
N PRO A 578 -14.56 13.35 17.07
CA PRO A 578 -14.87 14.60 16.39
C PRO A 578 -15.71 15.49 17.31
N ASP A 579 -15.27 16.74 17.51
CA ASP A 579 -16.17 17.78 17.95
C ASP A 579 -17.09 18.11 16.77
N TYR A 580 -18.25 17.47 16.71
CA TYR A 580 -19.21 17.65 15.62
C TYR A 580 -19.83 19.05 15.53
N LYS A 581 -19.71 19.89 16.56
CA LYS A 581 -20.18 21.29 16.50
C LYS A 581 -19.19 22.16 15.73
N ARG A 582 -17.89 21.86 15.87
CA ARG A 582 -16.79 22.60 15.24
C ARG A 582 -16.29 21.95 13.94
N SER A 583 -16.47 20.65 13.81
CA SER A 583 -16.13 19.88 12.62
C SER A 583 -17.20 20.03 11.53
N GLY A 584 -16.77 19.95 10.28
CA GLY A 584 -17.64 19.98 9.11
C GLY A 584 -17.31 18.83 8.18
N ASN A 585 -18.33 18.30 7.49
CA ASN A 585 -18.21 17.20 6.54
C ASN A 585 -17.77 15.85 7.15
N ILE A 586 -18.17 15.57 8.39
CA ILE A 586 -17.98 14.26 9.04
C ILE A 586 -19.35 13.62 9.27
N LEU A 587 -19.57 12.44 8.70
CA LEU A 587 -20.83 11.70 8.84
C LEU A 587 -20.88 10.85 10.12
N GLY A 588 -19.71 10.44 10.59
CA GLY A 588 -19.62 9.33 11.51
C GLY A 588 -18.20 9.01 11.92
N HIS A 589 -18.09 8.13 12.90
CA HIS A 589 -16.81 7.57 13.32
C HIS A 589 -16.99 6.19 13.93
N ARG A 590 -15.90 5.42 13.97
CA ARG A 590 -15.82 4.14 14.69
C ARG A 590 -14.43 3.97 15.28
N ILE A 591 -14.36 3.46 16.50
CA ILE A 591 -13.09 3.05 17.10
C ILE A 591 -12.84 1.59 16.75
N VAL A 592 -11.68 1.30 16.17
CA VAL A 592 -11.20 -0.05 15.84
C VAL A 592 -9.71 -0.12 16.19
N ASN A 593 -9.29 -1.16 16.89
CA ASN A 593 -7.88 -1.38 17.27
C ASN A 593 -7.20 -0.13 17.84
N ASP A 594 -7.83 0.45 18.87
CA ASP A 594 -7.39 1.67 19.55
C ASP A 594 -7.26 2.94 18.68
N SER A 595 -7.79 2.91 17.45
CA SER A 595 -7.74 4.02 16.50
C SER A 595 -9.15 4.52 16.13
N LEU A 596 -9.31 5.83 16.02
CA LEU A 596 -10.54 6.50 15.60
C LEU A 596 -10.57 6.62 14.07
N TYR A 597 -11.52 5.94 13.43
CA TYR A 597 -11.79 6.07 12.00
C TYR A 597 -12.94 7.05 11.79
N LEU A 598 -12.75 8.00 10.89
CA LEU A 598 -13.63 9.13 10.57
C LEU A 598 -14.18 8.96 9.16
N PHE A 599 -15.49 9.08 8.99
CA PHE A 599 -16.14 8.95 7.67
C PHE A 599 -16.53 10.31 7.14
N LEU A 600 -15.97 10.67 6.00
CA LEU A 600 -16.16 11.97 5.38
C LEU A 600 -17.49 12.03 4.63
N GLY A 601 -18.09 13.22 4.61
CA GLY A 601 -19.25 13.52 3.76
C GLY A 601 -18.85 13.91 2.34
N SER A 602 -19.83 14.36 1.56
CA SER A 602 -19.63 14.64 0.12
C SER A 602 -19.13 16.05 -0.20
N LYS A 603 -18.75 16.88 0.77
CA LYS A 603 -18.12 18.19 0.48
C LYS A 603 -16.65 18.04 0.10
N ASP A 604 -16.14 19.02 -0.64
CA ASP A 604 -14.74 19.07 -1.10
C ASP A 604 -13.72 19.31 0.02
N GLU A 605 -14.15 20.02 1.08
CA GLU A 605 -13.33 20.30 2.26
C GLU A 605 -13.99 19.72 3.52
N THR A 606 -13.17 19.05 4.32
CA THR A 606 -13.50 18.62 5.67
C THR A 606 -12.72 19.43 6.68
N ILE A 607 -13.41 19.91 7.71
CA ILE A 607 -12.78 20.51 8.88
C ILE A 607 -12.93 19.52 10.03
N LEU A 608 -11.81 19.11 10.61
CA LEU A 608 -11.77 18.20 11.75
C LEU A 608 -11.24 18.93 12.98
N THR A 609 -12.05 18.99 14.02
CA THR A 609 -11.62 19.38 15.37
C THR A 609 -11.82 18.16 16.27
N LEU A 610 -10.81 17.83 17.08
CA LEU A 610 -10.88 16.71 18.02
C LEU A 610 -11.22 17.20 19.44
N THR A 611 -11.92 16.35 20.19
CA THR A 611 -12.24 16.55 21.60
C THR A 611 -12.16 15.22 22.35
N THR A 612 -12.00 15.26 23.67
CA THR A 612 -12.10 14.08 24.54
C THR A 612 -13.54 13.88 25.05
N GLU A 613 -14.44 14.83 24.81
CA GLU A 613 -15.85 14.70 25.16
C GLU A 613 -16.55 13.71 24.22
N LYS A 614 -17.27 12.75 24.81
CA LYS A 614 -18.06 11.79 24.01
C LYS A 614 -19.19 12.51 23.29
N PRO A 615 -19.35 12.32 21.96
CA PRO A 615 -20.47 12.91 21.22
C PRO A 615 -21.81 12.39 21.73
N ASN A 616 -22.79 13.30 21.88
CA ASN A 616 -24.17 12.96 22.25
C ASN A 616 -25.19 13.34 21.15
N GLN A 617 -24.74 13.66 19.94
CA GLN A 617 -25.60 13.94 18.79
C GLN A 617 -25.68 12.72 17.86
N LEU A 618 -26.61 12.71 16.89
CA LEU A 618 -26.63 11.73 15.81
C LEU A 618 -25.28 11.65 15.10
N TYR A 619 -24.78 10.43 14.90
CA TYR A 619 -23.68 10.13 13.97
C TYR A 619 -23.75 8.69 13.46
N MET A 620 -23.13 8.44 12.32
CA MET A 620 -23.02 7.10 11.73
C MET A 620 -21.88 6.30 12.37
N VAL A 621 -22.15 5.06 12.79
CA VAL A 621 -21.14 4.13 13.32
C VAL A 621 -20.55 3.27 12.21
N TRP A 622 -21.40 2.80 11.30
CA TRP A 622 -20.98 2.15 10.06
C TRP A 622 -22.11 2.11 9.03
N SER A 623 -21.77 1.91 7.76
CA SER A 623 -22.72 1.75 6.65
C SER A 623 -22.25 0.70 5.65
N ASP A 624 -23.20 -0.02 5.06
CA ASP A 624 -22.99 -0.91 3.90
C ASP A 624 -23.07 -0.18 2.54
N PHE A 625 -23.40 1.12 2.54
CA PHE A 625 -23.60 1.92 1.33
C PHE A 625 -22.39 2.83 1.08
N ASP A 626 -22.00 2.94 -0.19
CA ASP A 626 -21.14 3.99 -0.70
C ASP A 626 -22.01 5.18 -1.09
N PHE A 627 -21.58 6.39 -0.77
CA PHE A 627 -22.42 7.59 -0.87
C PHE A 627 -21.95 8.52 -1.98
N ASP A 628 -22.83 8.80 -2.92
CA ASP A 628 -22.66 9.90 -3.89
C ASP A 628 -22.90 11.24 -3.18
N GLN A 629 -23.93 11.31 -2.34
CA GLN A 629 -24.26 12.48 -1.54
C GLN A 629 -24.54 12.08 -0.09
N ALA A 630 -23.76 12.63 0.83
CA ALA A 630 -23.96 12.42 2.25
C ALA A 630 -23.64 13.69 3.04
N PHE A 631 -24.59 14.12 3.87
CA PHE A 631 -24.48 15.30 4.70
C PHE A 631 -25.10 15.06 6.08
N LEU A 632 -24.35 15.36 7.13
CA LEU A 632 -24.83 15.39 8.50
C LEU A 632 -24.93 16.83 8.99
N LYS A 633 -26.07 17.22 9.56
CA LYS A 633 -26.27 18.51 10.22
C LYS A 633 -27.19 18.33 11.43
N LYS A 634 -26.63 18.47 12.64
CA LYS A 634 -27.34 18.22 13.91
C LYS A 634 -27.97 16.82 13.90
N GLU A 635 -29.27 16.71 14.10
CA GLU A 635 -30.03 15.45 14.18
C GLU A 635 -30.66 15.03 12.84
N ARG A 636 -30.16 15.59 11.73
CA ARG A 636 -30.61 15.29 10.37
C ARG A 636 -29.44 14.82 9.52
N ILE A 637 -29.64 13.70 8.82
CA ILE A 637 -28.69 13.16 7.84
C ILE A 637 -29.36 12.93 6.49
N ILE A 638 -28.73 13.38 5.42
CA ILE A 638 -29.19 13.22 4.03
C ILE A 638 -28.24 12.24 3.36
N LEU A 639 -28.78 11.18 2.75
CA LEU A 639 -28.01 10.08 2.17
C LEU A 639 -28.56 9.71 0.80
N LYS A 640 -27.68 9.70 -0.20
CA LYS A 640 -27.90 9.13 -1.52
C LYS A 640 -26.70 8.26 -1.88
N GLY A 641 -26.97 7.00 -2.21
CA GLY A 641 -25.88 6.05 -2.43
C GLY A 641 -26.37 4.66 -2.76
N LYS A 642 -25.40 3.76 -2.93
CA LYS A 642 -25.62 2.37 -3.35
C LYS A 642 -24.79 1.39 -2.53
N SER A 643 -25.30 0.19 -2.34
CA SER A 643 -24.56 -0.94 -1.81
C SER A 643 -24.46 -2.05 -2.86
N LEU A 644 -23.34 -2.77 -2.87
CA LEU A 644 -23.16 -3.91 -3.77
C LEU A 644 -23.81 -5.20 -3.27
N LYS A 645 -24.14 -5.30 -1.96
CA LYS A 645 -24.60 -6.57 -1.39
C LYS A 645 -25.50 -6.43 -0.16
N ASN A 646 -25.04 -5.69 0.83
CA ASN A 646 -25.71 -5.58 2.13
C ASN A 646 -26.62 -4.35 2.16
N LYS A 647 -27.49 -4.24 3.16
CA LYS A 647 -28.50 -3.17 3.23
C LYS A 647 -28.66 -2.61 4.63
N LYS A 648 -27.56 -2.51 5.39
CA LYS A 648 -27.63 -2.08 6.79
C LYS A 648 -26.78 -0.84 7.06
N MET A 649 -27.22 -0.09 8.05
CA MET A 649 -26.44 0.98 8.66
C MET A 649 -26.63 0.95 10.17
N LYS A 650 -25.61 1.35 10.92
CA LYS A 650 -25.70 1.57 12.35
C LYS A 650 -25.42 3.03 12.67
N PHE A 651 -26.27 3.60 13.52
CA PHE A 651 -26.16 4.97 14.01
C PHE A 651 -26.11 4.97 15.52
N PHE A 652 -25.38 5.94 16.08
CA PHE A 652 -25.61 6.40 17.43
C PHE A 652 -26.73 7.42 17.39
N VAL A 653 -27.78 7.19 18.17
CA VAL A 653 -28.96 8.05 18.26
C VAL A 653 -29.13 8.62 19.66
N GLY A 654 -28.37 8.20 20.66
CA GLY A 654 -28.50 8.62 22.07
C GLY A 654 -29.80 8.16 22.73
N LYS A 655 -29.91 8.39 24.05
CA LYS A 655 -31.05 7.91 24.85
C LYS A 655 -32.36 8.58 24.45
N ASN A 656 -33.44 7.79 24.46
CA ASN A 656 -34.81 8.25 24.26
C ASN A 656 -35.05 9.00 22.93
N ARG A 657 -34.23 8.76 21.90
CA ARG A 657 -34.46 9.33 20.56
C ARG A 657 -34.70 8.21 19.56
N LYS A 658 -35.58 8.47 18.60
CA LYS A 658 -35.93 7.51 17.53
C LYS A 658 -35.92 8.20 16.19
N PHE A 659 -35.63 7.46 15.14
CA PHE A 659 -35.81 7.96 13.78
C PHE A 659 -37.30 8.13 13.45
N ILE A 660 -37.61 9.23 12.76
CA ILE A 660 -38.90 9.40 12.08
C ILE A 660 -39.00 8.32 11.00
N ASN A 661 -40.18 7.72 10.88
CA ASN A 661 -40.41 6.63 9.93
C ASN A 661 -40.12 7.08 8.48
N ASN A 662 -39.45 6.24 7.72
CA ASN A 662 -39.11 6.48 6.32
C ASN A 662 -39.48 5.25 5.49
N ASP A 663 -40.08 5.47 4.31
CA ASP A 663 -40.64 4.42 3.48
C ASP A 663 -39.59 3.50 2.84
N GLN A 664 -38.33 3.92 2.76
CA GLN A 664 -37.22 3.09 2.26
C GLN A 664 -36.64 2.14 3.33
N ILE A 665 -36.98 2.33 4.60
CA ILE A 665 -36.55 1.48 5.71
C ILE A 665 -37.48 0.25 5.81
N SER A 666 -36.90 -0.95 5.87
CA SER A 666 -37.65 -2.19 6.10
C SER A 666 -37.84 -2.47 7.59
N SER A 667 -36.81 -2.23 8.40
CA SER A 667 -36.87 -2.39 9.86
C SER A 667 -35.87 -1.50 10.58
N ILE A 668 -36.18 -1.19 11.84
CA ILE A 668 -35.27 -0.50 12.76
C ILE A 668 -35.20 -1.31 14.04
N SER A 669 -34.00 -1.66 14.46
CA SER A 669 -33.73 -2.25 15.77
C SER A 669 -32.97 -1.26 16.63
N TYR A 670 -33.41 -1.08 17.88
CA TYR A 670 -32.78 -0.18 18.85
C TYR A 670 -32.14 -1.02 19.95
N GLU A 671 -30.89 -0.68 20.28
CA GLU A 671 -30.12 -1.30 21.35
C GLU A 671 -29.40 -0.17 22.10
N ASP A 672 -29.84 0.11 23.32
CA ASP A 672 -29.40 1.26 24.15
C ASP A 672 -29.47 2.61 23.41
N GLU A 673 -28.31 3.17 23.07
CA GLU A 673 -28.15 4.46 22.40
C GLU A 673 -27.93 4.31 20.88
N PHE A 674 -28.07 3.10 20.35
CA PHE A 674 -27.81 2.77 18.96
C PHE A 674 -29.07 2.31 18.22
N ALA A 675 -29.08 2.57 16.92
CA ALA A 675 -30.08 2.05 16.00
C ALA A 675 -29.41 1.36 14.82
N VAL A 676 -29.88 0.17 14.46
CA VAL A 676 -29.51 -0.53 13.23
C VAL A 676 -30.70 -0.52 12.30
N LEU A 677 -30.51 0.09 11.13
CA LEU A 677 -31.51 0.24 10.08
C LEU A 677 -31.24 -0.79 9.00
N GLU A 678 -32.29 -1.47 8.54
CA GLU A 678 -32.26 -2.30 7.34
C GLU A 678 -33.11 -1.63 6.26
N PHE A 679 -32.62 -1.62 5.02
CA PHE A 679 -33.26 -0.92 3.90
C PHE A 679 -33.90 -1.90 2.91
N LYS A 680 -34.95 -1.44 2.22
CA LYS A 680 -35.67 -2.25 1.22
C LYS A 680 -34.85 -2.46 -0.05
N SER A 681 -34.05 -1.48 -0.45
CA SER A 681 -33.29 -1.44 -1.71
C SER A 681 -31.77 -1.40 -1.48
N LEU A 682 -31.00 -1.77 -2.51
CA LEU A 682 -29.54 -1.56 -2.58
C LEU A 682 -29.20 -0.13 -2.99
N GLU A 683 -30.17 0.66 -3.43
CA GLU A 683 -30.04 2.08 -3.72
C GLU A 683 -30.95 2.87 -2.79
N ILE A 684 -30.46 3.99 -2.28
CA ILE A 684 -31.19 4.85 -1.37
C ILE A 684 -31.05 6.31 -1.78
N ASP A 685 -32.10 7.09 -1.52
CA ASP A 685 -32.13 8.54 -1.63
C ASP A 685 -33.12 9.06 -0.59
N LEU A 686 -32.63 9.39 0.61
CA LEU A 686 -33.50 9.65 1.76
C LEU A 686 -32.89 10.63 2.76
N THR A 687 -33.76 11.19 3.57
CA THR A 687 -33.41 11.99 4.75
C THR A 687 -33.84 11.22 6.00
N LEU A 688 -32.94 11.06 6.96
CA LEU A 688 -33.25 10.58 8.31
C LEU A 688 -33.18 11.73 9.29
N GLU A 689 -34.17 11.80 10.19
CA GLU A 689 -34.26 12.79 11.26
C GLU A 689 -34.62 12.07 12.57
N LEU A 690 -34.05 12.51 13.69
CA LEU A 690 -34.45 12.03 15.01
C LEU A 690 -35.60 12.86 15.59
N MET A 691 -36.53 12.18 16.27
CA MET A 691 -37.53 12.74 17.16
C MET A 691 -37.22 12.32 18.61
N GLN A 692 -37.55 13.21 19.56
CA GLN A 692 -37.53 12.93 21.00
C GLN A 692 -38.81 12.20 21.43
#